data_AF-M5DMS4-F1
#
_entry.id   AF-M5DMS4-F1
#
_cell.length_a   1.000
_cell.length_b   1.000
_cell.length_c   1.000
_cell.angle_alpha   90.00
_cell.angle_beta   90.00
_cell.angle_gamma   90.00
#
_symmetry.space_group_name_H-M   'P 1'
#
loop_
_entity.id
_entity.type
_entity.pdbx_description
1 polymer ?
#
loop_
_entity_poly.entity_id
_entity_poly.type
_entity_poly.pdbx_seq_one_letter_code
_entity_poly.pdbx_strand_id
1 'polypeptide(L)'
;MSQKDNTPTRTVVFYSRVSIWLALLFISGGLAIQSLQINLMTQSDVDKAFSNAMAEQVAQALSTRLDDTRKLQLAASRQTQTIAALQQADVSWTQTLKNFMPGAQNVYLINEEQSRGIQEELGFSVKDLVARTLKGASMKVEAVLRDNKLRFYWASPILVDQQIAGVLLVEYGSNWLANFQAGVSNQLGHIEVRQLLDPEVDRKGIEIFSAGNIPRNQSTPVARAINDYWFLTYTPADERPELALLPLATPWFMSLFATLAGLFIIVWLQKRELKRNHLNLLVYVRGLTRKGVDTPPKFSLKLFHDLAEAMRHLVHTPNPNATSTERKDITEKRMPMHISTDAPKAAINFSSPNLANVADIPELEVEEFDHNTPPEIPKHIFRAYDIRGIVDTELTNDVLFWLGKAIGSEVLIRGFDRINLAWDGRLSSERFAHHLQDGIISTGCHVNRLGELPTGALYFATFELDSPCGVMITGSHNPANYNGLKIVIDQQALAQEQIMGLYHRIARSDFRSGTGIVEERSLDEAYICRIEEDVNISRDLKIVIDGGNGVAGPIASRLFNRLGIEVIELYCNVDGNFPNHHPDPGEPENLVALQAAIAEHSAHLGLAFDGDGDRVALVDNLGNIIWPDRLLMLLIEDILPRNPGRDVLYDVKSSRHLAPLINRHGGRPTMWKTGHSLMKKKLRDLDAVVGGEYSGHFYIGERWYGFDDGLYAGARLLEILASRTEPCSDVFAHLPQDVSTPEITLNTTEQRKFAVVESLAKDSDLIADARVFTTDGLRIEFSDGWGLIRVSNTTPRLTLRFAGDNEQTILRIQQRMKQALTLHAPEIHVPF
;
A
#
# COMPACT_ATOMS: atom_id res chain seq x y z
N MET A 1 66.45 30.39 -14.88
CA MET A 1 65.50 29.85 -13.87
C MET A 1 64.90 31.03 -13.12
N SER A 2 63.63 31.35 -13.37
CA SER A 2 62.92 32.48 -12.74
C SER A 2 62.47 32.08 -11.33
N GLN A 3 62.96 32.78 -10.30
CA GLN A 3 62.47 32.66 -8.93
C GLN A 3 61.07 33.26 -8.87
N LYS A 4 60.04 32.40 -8.79
CA LYS A 4 58.67 32.82 -8.43
C LYS A 4 58.69 33.43 -7.03
N ASP A 5 58.23 34.67 -6.92
CA ASP A 5 57.95 35.39 -5.68
C ASP A 5 57.04 34.55 -4.77
N ASN A 6 57.61 34.00 -3.69
CA ASN A 6 56.86 33.37 -2.61
C ASN A 6 56.41 34.45 -1.63
N THR A 7 55.44 35.28 -2.03
CA THR A 7 54.74 36.16 -1.08
C THR A 7 53.82 35.30 -0.19
N PRO A 8 53.99 35.33 1.14
CA PRO A 8 53.13 34.54 2.03
C PRO A 8 51.69 35.06 2.02
N THR A 9 50.72 34.16 1.79
CA THR A 9 49.28 34.48 1.66
C THR A 9 48.56 34.66 3.00
N ARG A 10 49.18 34.28 4.12
CA ARG A 10 48.55 34.34 5.45
C ARG A 10 48.61 35.75 6.03
N THR A 11 47.43 36.32 6.29
CA THR A 11 47.25 37.61 6.98
C THR A 11 46.80 37.40 8.42
N VAL A 12 46.89 38.42 9.27
CA VAL A 12 46.33 38.34 10.64
C VAL A 12 44.82 38.05 10.61
N VAL A 13 44.13 38.54 9.58
CA VAL A 13 42.70 38.30 9.31
C VAL A 13 42.40 36.82 9.02
N PHE A 14 43.36 36.05 8.51
CA PHE A 14 43.22 34.60 8.31
C PHE A 14 42.94 33.88 9.63
N TYR A 15 43.68 34.20 10.69
CA TYR A 15 43.48 33.58 12.01
C TYR A 15 42.12 33.94 12.61
N SER A 16 41.65 35.19 12.44
CA SER A 16 40.32 35.60 12.88
C SER A 16 39.20 34.84 12.17
N ARG A 17 39.33 34.60 10.86
CA ARG A 17 38.35 33.82 10.09
C ARG A 17 38.33 32.35 10.53
N VAL A 18 39.50 31.75 10.73
CA VAL A 18 39.61 30.36 11.22
C VAL A 18 38.99 30.20 12.62
N SER A 19 39.19 31.17 13.51
CA SER A 19 38.56 31.18 14.84
C SER A 19 37.03 31.20 14.79
N ILE A 20 36.45 31.99 13.88
CA ILE A 20 34.99 32.08 13.71
C ILE A 20 34.42 30.76 13.18
N TRP A 21 35.06 30.17 12.16
CA TRP A 21 34.62 28.88 11.60
C TRP A 21 34.74 27.74 12.61
N LEU A 22 35.80 27.73 13.42
CA LEU A 22 35.98 26.73 14.48
C LEU A 22 34.88 26.84 15.55
N ALA A 23 34.53 28.06 15.97
CA ALA A 23 33.46 28.29 16.93
C ALA A 23 32.09 27.83 16.38
N LEU A 24 31.78 28.16 15.12
CA LEU A 24 30.54 27.71 14.46
C LEU A 24 30.47 26.18 14.32
N LEU A 25 31.59 25.52 14.07
CA LEU A 25 31.67 24.06 13.99
C LEU A 25 31.39 23.39 15.34
N PHE A 26 31.94 23.92 16.44
CA PHE A 26 31.66 23.36 17.77
C PHE A 26 30.23 23.66 18.25
N ILE A 27 29.67 24.83 17.92
CA ILE A 27 28.28 25.19 18.24
C ILE A 27 27.30 24.29 17.46
N SER A 28 27.53 24.07 16.16
CA SER A 28 26.70 23.18 15.34
C SER A 28 26.80 21.72 15.80
N GLY A 29 27.99 21.25 16.19
CA GLY A 29 28.16 19.94 16.82
C GLY A 29 27.38 19.80 18.14
N GLY A 30 27.38 20.84 18.98
CA GLY A 30 26.58 20.88 20.21
C GLY A 30 25.07 20.78 19.93
N LEU A 31 24.58 21.54 18.94
CA LEU A 31 23.18 21.50 18.49
C LEU A 31 22.79 20.13 17.93
N ALA A 32 23.66 19.49 17.14
CA ALA A 32 23.42 18.16 16.59
C ALA A 32 23.31 17.10 17.70
N ILE A 33 24.21 17.14 18.69
CA ILE A 33 24.18 16.22 19.84
C ILE A 33 22.94 16.47 20.71
N GLN A 34 22.55 17.74 20.91
CA GLN A 34 21.32 18.05 21.65
C GLN A 34 20.07 17.59 20.88
N SER A 35 20.01 17.80 19.56
CA SER A 35 18.92 17.30 18.73
C SER A 35 18.82 15.77 18.78
N LEU A 36 19.97 15.08 18.79
CA LEU A 36 20.02 13.63 18.99
C LEU A 36 19.52 13.24 20.38
N GLN A 37 19.90 13.96 21.44
CA GLN A 37 19.38 13.73 22.80
C GLN A 37 17.87 14.00 22.90
N ILE A 38 17.35 15.04 22.26
CA ILE A 38 15.91 15.37 22.23
C ILE A 38 15.14 14.28 21.47
N ASN A 39 15.67 13.80 20.35
CA ASN A 39 15.08 12.66 19.61
C ASN A 39 15.19 11.34 20.38
N LEU A 40 16.14 11.18 21.30
CA LEU A 40 16.18 10.04 22.23
C LEU A 40 15.23 10.22 23.42
N MET A 41 14.79 11.46 23.71
CA MET A 41 13.76 11.76 24.72
C MET A 41 12.32 11.54 24.23
N THR A 42 12.07 11.12 22.99
CA THR A 42 10.77 10.57 22.56
C THR A 42 10.56 9.15 23.10
N GLN A 43 10.75 9.00 24.42
CA GLN A 43 10.72 7.77 25.18
C GLN A 43 9.41 6.98 24.94
N SER A 44 8.30 7.67 24.65
CA SER A 44 7.02 7.10 24.21
C SER A 44 7.14 6.15 23.00
N ASP A 45 7.90 6.52 21.97
CA ASP A 45 7.98 5.73 20.74
C ASP A 45 8.87 4.51 20.93
N VAL A 46 9.96 4.66 21.70
CA VAL A 46 10.81 3.54 22.13
C VAL A 46 10.03 2.60 23.03
N ASP A 47 9.21 3.11 23.94
CA ASP A 47 8.36 2.34 24.85
C ASP A 47 7.29 1.54 24.10
N LYS A 48 6.66 2.17 23.11
CA LYS A 48 5.68 1.51 22.24
C LYS A 48 6.36 0.45 21.37
N ALA A 49 7.54 0.73 20.83
CA ALA A 49 8.31 -0.22 20.04
C ALA A 49 8.76 -1.42 20.89
N PHE A 50 9.28 -1.18 22.10
CA PHE A 50 9.69 -2.22 23.03
C PHE A 50 8.51 -3.09 23.50
N SER A 51 7.39 -2.46 23.87
CA SER A 51 6.19 -3.19 24.31
C SER A 51 5.58 -4.02 23.18
N ASN A 52 5.58 -3.50 21.95
CA ASN A 52 5.18 -4.26 20.77
C ASN A 52 6.12 -5.44 20.49
N ALA A 53 7.43 -5.23 20.56
CA ALA A 53 8.42 -6.29 20.33
C ALA A 53 8.32 -7.41 21.37
N MET A 54 8.11 -7.07 22.64
CA MET A 54 7.95 -8.05 23.71
C MET A 54 6.64 -8.84 23.55
N ALA A 55 5.52 -8.16 23.29
CA ALA A 55 4.24 -8.81 23.03
C ALA A 55 4.31 -9.78 21.84
N GLU A 56 4.98 -9.37 20.77
CA GLU A 56 5.21 -10.19 19.57
C GLU A 56 6.05 -11.42 19.88
N GLN A 57 7.18 -11.23 20.59
CA GLN A 57 8.10 -12.33 20.93
C GLN A 57 7.39 -13.40 21.78
N VAL A 58 6.59 -13.01 22.77
CA VAL A 58 5.88 -13.94 23.63
C VAL A 58 4.72 -14.62 22.89
N ALA A 59 3.97 -13.88 22.07
CA ALA A 59 2.92 -14.45 21.23
C ALA A 59 3.49 -15.50 20.26
N GLN A 60 4.63 -15.20 19.62
CA GLN A 60 5.29 -16.12 18.69
C GLN A 60 5.84 -17.37 19.39
N ALA A 61 6.45 -17.22 20.58
CA ALA A 61 6.93 -18.34 21.37
C ALA A 61 5.79 -19.27 21.81
N LEU A 62 4.65 -18.70 22.21
CA LEU A 62 3.47 -19.49 22.57
C LEU A 62 2.87 -20.19 21.34
N SER A 63 2.72 -19.46 20.22
CA SER A 63 2.23 -20.01 18.95
C SER A 63 3.10 -21.18 18.46
N THR A 64 4.42 -21.05 18.56
CA THR A 64 5.37 -22.14 18.21
C THR A 64 5.14 -23.38 19.07
N ARG A 65 4.98 -23.22 20.38
CA ARG A 65 4.69 -24.34 21.30
C ARG A 65 3.36 -25.04 20.97
N LEU A 66 2.34 -24.26 20.62
CA LEU A 66 1.04 -24.81 20.20
C LEU A 66 1.17 -25.58 18.88
N ASP A 67 1.94 -25.08 17.92
CA ASP A 67 2.18 -25.75 16.65
C ASP A 67 3.00 -27.05 16.80
N ASP A 68 3.98 -27.08 17.69
CA ASP A 68 4.73 -28.30 18.00
C ASP A 68 3.82 -29.38 18.60
N THR A 69 2.90 -28.99 19.48
CA THR A 69 1.90 -29.88 20.07
C THR A 69 0.95 -30.40 19.00
N ARG A 70 0.48 -29.52 18.11
CA ARG A 70 -0.35 -29.88 16.96
C ARG A 70 0.32 -30.92 16.08
N LYS A 71 1.60 -30.72 15.73
CA LYS A 71 2.38 -31.64 14.90
C LYS A 71 2.51 -33.01 15.56
N LEU A 72 2.82 -33.04 16.86
CA LEU A 72 2.92 -34.27 17.64
C LEU A 72 1.60 -35.05 17.62
N GLN A 73 0.48 -34.37 17.87
CA GLN A 73 -0.83 -35.00 17.93
C GLN A 73 -1.33 -35.46 16.56
N LEU A 74 -1.06 -34.69 15.50
CA LEU A 74 -1.37 -35.10 14.13
C LEU A 74 -0.53 -36.30 13.69
N ALA A 75 0.75 -36.36 14.07
CA ALA A 75 1.59 -37.52 13.82
C ALA A 75 1.03 -38.75 14.54
N ALA A 76 0.59 -38.60 15.80
CA ALA A 76 -0.05 -39.66 16.57
C ALA A 76 -1.40 -40.12 15.97
N SER A 77 -2.23 -39.20 15.46
CA SER A 77 -3.54 -39.54 14.88
C SER A 77 -3.42 -40.34 13.57
N ARG A 78 -2.28 -40.21 12.88
CA ARG A 78 -1.97 -40.89 11.61
C ARG A 78 -1.26 -42.23 11.76
N GLN A 79 -0.89 -42.65 12.99
CA GLN A 79 -0.23 -43.94 13.18
C GLN A 79 -1.20 -45.09 12.89
N THR A 80 -0.67 -46.15 12.26
CA THR A 80 -1.46 -47.36 11.93
C THR A 80 -2.05 -48.00 13.17
N GLN A 81 -1.34 -47.99 14.30
CA GLN A 81 -1.86 -48.48 15.58
C GLN A 81 -3.04 -47.63 16.10
N THR A 82 -3.03 -46.31 15.86
CA THR A 82 -4.14 -45.43 16.27
C THR A 82 -5.40 -45.73 15.47
N ILE A 83 -5.26 -46.01 14.18
CA ILE A 83 -6.37 -46.43 13.32
C ILE A 83 -6.91 -47.79 13.78
N ALA A 84 -6.03 -48.77 14.03
CA ALA A 84 -6.44 -50.08 14.51
C ALA A 84 -7.12 -50.03 15.88
N ALA A 85 -6.59 -49.22 16.81
CA ALA A 85 -7.14 -49.04 18.15
C ALA A 85 -8.53 -48.37 18.13
N LEU A 86 -8.78 -47.44 17.20
CA LEU A 86 -10.10 -46.85 16.99
C LEU A 86 -11.13 -47.90 16.54
N GLN A 87 -10.73 -48.83 15.65
CA GLN A 87 -11.62 -49.88 15.13
C GLN A 87 -11.88 -51.01 16.13
N GLN A 88 -10.88 -51.35 16.94
CA GLN A 88 -10.92 -52.50 17.88
C GLN A 88 -11.22 -52.10 19.33
N ALA A 89 -11.41 -50.80 19.60
CA ALA A 89 -11.57 -50.24 20.95
C ALA A 89 -10.44 -50.65 21.92
N ASP A 90 -9.20 -50.68 21.43
CA ASP A 90 -8.03 -51.10 22.21
C ASP A 90 -7.60 -50.00 23.20
N VAL A 91 -7.86 -50.24 24.48
CA VAL A 91 -7.55 -49.32 25.59
C VAL A 91 -6.04 -49.27 25.90
N SER A 92 -5.25 -50.27 25.49
CA SER A 92 -3.80 -50.30 25.76
C SER A 92 -3.04 -49.24 24.96
N TRP A 93 -3.53 -48.91 23.76
CA TRP A 93 -2.90 -47.92 22.89
C TRP A 93 -3.09 -46.49 23.38
N THR A 94 -4.26 -46.14 23.94
CA THR A 94 -4.51 -44.79 24.49
C THR A 94 -3.57 -44.47 25.66
N GLN A 95 -3.22 -45.47 26.46
CA GLN A 95 -2.23 -45.34 27.54
C GLN A 95 -0.81 -45.11 27.00
N THR A 96 -0.48 -45.72 25.85
CA THR A 96 0.80 -45.50 25.16
C THR A 96 0.89 -44.08 24.59
N LEU A 97 -0.18 -43.63 23.92
CA LEU A 97 -0.28 -42.26 23.40
C LEU A 97 -0.16 -41.22 24.52
N LYS A 98 -0.79 -41.45 25.67
CA LYS A 98 -0.67 -40.59 26.85
C LYS A 98 0.78 -40.43 27.33
N ASN A 99 1.57 -41.51 27.32
CA ASN A 99 2.99 -41.45 27.71
C ASN A 99 3.85 -40.73 26.67
N PHE A 100 3.45 -40.75 25.39
CA PHE A 100 4.17 -40.09 24.30
C PHE A 100 3.89 -38.58 24.22
N MET A 101 2.78 -38.11 24.79
CA MET A 101 2.35 -36.71 24.73
C MET A 101 2.65 -35.96 26.03
N PRO A 102 3.68 -35.08 26.06
CA PRO A 102 4.05 -34.38 27.28
C PRO A 102 2.91 -33.50 27.81
N GLY A 103 2.49 -33.75 29.05
CA GLY A 103 1.42 -32.99 29.71
C GLY A 103 -0.01 -33.48 29.42
N ALA A 104 -0.18 -34.53 28.62
CA ALA A 104 -1.47 -35.18 28.42
C ALA A 104 -1.92 -35.88 29.72
N GLN A 105 -3.14 -35.59 30.14
CA GLN A 105 -3.79 -36.24 31.27
C GLN A 105 -4.70 -37.36 30.83
N ASN A 106 -5.50 -37.15 29.78
CA ASN A 106 -6.39 -38.16 29.22
C ASN A 106 -6.31 -38.14 27.70
N VAL A 107 -6.46 -39.32 27.09
CA VAL A 107 -6.45 -39.51 25.64
C VAL A 107 -7.68 -40.34 25.28
N TYR A 108 -8.45 -39.85 24.33
CA TYR A 108 -9.69 -40.47 23.87
C TYR A 108 -9.61 -40.71 22.36
N LEU A 109 -10.03 -41.90 21.94
CA LEU A 109 -10.29 -42.24 20.54
C LEU A 109 -11.80 -42.31 20.39
N ILE A 110 -12.35 -41.37 19.61
CA ILE A 110 -13.80 -41.16 19.54
C ILE A 110 -14.23 -41.37 18.10
N ASN A 111 -15.09 -42.36 17.87
CA ASN A 111 -15.78 -42.52 16.60
C ASN A 111 -17.08 -41.67 16.56
N GLU A 112 -17.74 -41.64 15.40
CA GLU A 112 -18.96 -40.84 15.22
C GLU A 112 -20.08 -41.24 16.19
N GLU A 113 -20.23 -42.53 16.50
CA GLU A 113 -21.26 -43.03 17.43
C GLU A 113 -20.99 -42.57 18.87
N GLN A 114 -19.76 -42.70 19.33
CA GLN A 114 -19.30 -42.28 20.66
C GLN A 114 -19.35 -40.76 20.85
N SER A 115 -19.23 -39.98 19.78
CA SER A 115 -19.29 -38.51 19.84
C SER A 115 -20.63 -37.98 20.39
N ARG A 116 -21.72 -38.76 20.28
CA ARG A 116 -23.06 -38.35 20.71
C ARG A 116 -23.18 -38.23 22.24
N GLY A 117 -22.51 -39.11 22.98
CA GLY A 117 -22.54 -39.21 24.45
C GLY A 117 -21.47 -38.39 25.19
N ILE A 118 -20.46 -37.88 24.46
CA ILE A 118 -19.30 -37.22 25.09
C ILE A 118 -19.63 -35.96 25.87
N GLN A 119 -20.81 -35.37 25.62
CA GLN A 119 -21.32 -34.21 26.33
C GLN A 119 -21.48 -34.45 27.83
N GLU A 120 -21.97 -35.63 28.21
CA GLU A 120 -22.27 -35.98 29.60
C GLU A 120 -20.98 -36.12 30.42
N GLU A 121 -19.88 -36.50 29.75
CA GLU A 121 -18.57 -36.71 30.37
C GLU A 121 -17.67 -35.46 30.33
N LEU A 122 -17.61 -34.77 29.18
CA LEU A 122 -16.63 -33.71 28.91
C LEU A 122 -17.25 -32.32 28.70
N GLY A 123 -18.58 -32.21 28.64
CA GLY A 123 -19.31 -30.96 28.47
C GLY A 123 -19.54 -30.54 27.02
N PHE A 124 -20.34 -29.47 26.84
CA PHE A 124 -20.78 -29.00 25.53
C PHE A 124 -19.63 -28.47 24.65
N SER A 125 -18.68 -27.72 25.20
CA SER A 125 -17.57 -27.15 24.42
C SER A 125 -16.69 -28.23 23.79
N VAL A 126 -16.42 -29.30 24.53
CA VAL A 126 -15.61 -30.42 24.03
C VAL A 126 -16.38 -31.23 22.99
N LYS A 127 -17.68 -31.45 23.18
CA LYS A 127 -18.54 -32.07 22.16
C LYS A 127 -18.53 -31.30 20.86
N ASP A 128 -18.68 -29.97 20.94
CA ASP A 128 -18.66 -29.11 19.76
C ASP A 128 -17.31 -29.18 19.03
N LEU A 129 -16.19 -29.13 19.76
CA LEU A 129 -14.84 -29.30 19.21
C LEU A 129 -14.68 -30.63 18.47
N VAL A 130 -15.15 -31.74 19.05
CA VAL A 130 -15.12 -33.07 18.42
C VAL A 130 -16.00 -33.11 17.17
N ALA A 131 -17.22 -32.57 17.25
CA ALA A 131 -18.16 -32.55 16.13
C ALA A 131 -17.65 -31.72 14.95
N ARG A 132 -17.01 -30.57 15.22
CA ARG A 132 -16.33 -29.76 14.20
C ARG A 132 -15.17 -30.52 13.56
N THR A 133 -14.38 -31.23 14.35
CA THR A 133 -13.23 -32.01 13.85
C THR A 133 -13.69 -33.18 12.97
N LEU A 134 -14.77 -33.88 13.33
CA LEU A 134 -15.39 -34.93 12.49
C LEU A 134 -15.86 -34.39 11.13
N LYS A 135 -16.26 -33.13 11.06
CA LYS A 135 -16.68 -32.44 9.83
C LYS A 135 -15.50 -31.85 9.03
N GLY A 136 -14.26 -32.09 9.44
CA GLY A 136 -13.07 -31.60 8.75
C GLY A 136 -12.68 -30.16 9.07
N ALA A 137 -13.23 -29.55 10.14
CA ALA A 137 -12.80 -28.23 10.58
C ALA A 137 -11.33 -28.24 11.07
N SER A 138 -10.69 -27.07 10.99
CA SER A 138 -9.30 -26.86 11.42
C SER A 138 -9.07 -27.29 12.87
N MET A 139 -7.98 -28.03 13.11
CA MET A 139 -7.56 -28.47 14.46
C MET A 139 -7.11 -27.29 15.32
N LYS A 140 -7.80 -27.02 16.43
CA LYS A 140 -7.45 -25.93 17.35
C LYS A 140 -7.54 -26.37 18.81
N VAL A 141 -6.80 -25.67 19.68
CA VAL A 141 -6.77 -25.92 21.14
C VAL A 141 -7.82 -25.10 21.84
N GLU A 142 -8.70 -25.69 22.63
CA GLU A 142 -9.69 -24.94 23.41
C GLU A 142 -9.47 -25.15 24.90
N ALA A 143 -9.47 -24.05 25.63
CA ALA A 143 -9.49 -24.07 27.07
C ALA A 143 -10.93 -24.17 27.57
N VAL A 144 -11.16 -25.08 28.50
CA VAL A 144 -12.46 -25.34 29.10
C VAL A 144 -12.30 -25.35 30.61
N LEU A 145 -13.14 -24.59 31.31
CA LEU A 145 -13.18 -24.60 32.76
C LEU A 145 -14.07 -25.75 33.22
N ARG A 146 -13.48 -26.79 33.82
CA ARG A 146 -14.20 -27.95 34.39
C ARG A 146 -13.75 -28.17 35.83
N ASP A 147 -14.71 -28.33 36.75
CA ASP A 147 -14.46 -28.49 38.20
C ASP A 147 -13.58 -27.37 38.78
N ASN A 148 -13.79 -26.13 38.32
CA ASN A 148 -12.99 -24.96 38.69
C ASN A 148 -11.48 -25.10 38.36
N LYS A 149 -11.14 -25.98 37.41
CA LYS A 149 -9.77 -26.19 36.90
C LYS A 149 -9.75 -25.98 35.40
N LEU A 150 -8.73 -25.27 34.94
CA LEU A 150 -8.51 -25.06 33.51
C LEU A 150 -7.98 -26.34 32.86
N ARG A 151 -8.66 -26.79 31.81
CA ARG A 151 -8.28 -27.95 30.99
C ARG A 151 -8.14 -27.51 29.54
N PHE A 152 -7.19 -28.09 28.82
CA PHE A 152 -6.99 -27.79 27.40
C PHE A 152 -7.31 -29.01 26.57
N TYR A 153 -8.12 -28.84 25.54
CA TYR A 153 -8.53 -29.91 24.65
C TYR A 153 -8.01 -29.65 23.26
N TRP A 154 -7.45 -30.69 22.67
CA TRP A 154 -7.04 -30.69 21.27
C TRP A 154 -7.68 -31.88 20.59
N ALA A 155 -8.34 -31.65 19.45
CA ALA A 155 -8.95 -32.68 18.63
C ALA A 155 -8.21 -32.80 17.29
N SER A 156 -7.83 -34.01 16.92
CA SER A 156 -7.16 -34.30 15.65
C SER A 156 -7.91 -35.40 14.89
N PRO A 157 -8.16 -35.24 13.57
CA PRO A 157 -8.87 -36.26 12.81
C PRO A 157 -7.99 -37.50 12.62
N ILE A 158 -8.63 -38.66 12.70
CA ILE A 158 -8.07 -39.97 12.36
C ILE A 158 -8.61 -40.32 10.97
N LEU A 159 -7.71 -40.50 10.00
CA LEU A 159 -8.07 -40.74 8.61
C LEU A 159 -7.90 -42.22 8.25
N VAL A 160 -8.91 -42.80 7.60
CA VAL A 160 -8.88 -44.13 6.98
C VAL A 160 -9.31 -43.95 5.53
N ASP A 161 -8.47 -44.35 4.58
CA ASP A 161 -8.73 -44.21 3.14
C ASP A 161 -9.17 -42.78 2.73
N GLN A 162 -8.49 -41.77 3.30
CA GLN A 162 -8.76 -40.34 3.11
C GLN A 162 -10.11 -39.83 3.66
N GLN A 163 -10.89 -40.66 4.36
CA GLN A 163 -12.10 -40.26 5.08
C GLN A 163 -11.83 -40.14 6.59
N ILE A 164 -12.52 -39.22 7.25
CA ILE A 164 -12.41 -39.04 8.71
C ILE A 164 -13.21 -40.15 9.39
N ALA A 165 -12.51 -41.13 9.95
CA ALA A 165 -13.11 -42.26 10.66
C ALA A 165 -13.38 -41.96 12.14
N GLY A 166 -12.69 -40.97 12.71
CA GLY A 166 -12.83 -40.59 14.11
C GLY A 166 -11.92 -39.44 14.51
N VAL A 167 -11.85 -39.18 15.82
CA VAL A 167 -11.09 -38.08 16.42
C VAL A 167 -10.20 -38.62 17.54
N LEU A 168 -8.93 -38.25 17.50
CA LEU A 168 -8.01 -38.31 18.62
C LEU A 168 -8.17 -37.03 19.44
N LEU A 169 -8.85 -37.13 20.58
CA LEU A 169 -9.04 -36.04 21.54
C LEU A 169 -8.06 -36.21 22.71
N VAL A 170 -7.30 -35.17 23.01
CA VAL A 170 -6.31 -35.16 24.10
C VAL A 170 -6.64 -34.04 25.07
N GLU A 171 -6.74 -34.39 26.36
CA GLU A 171 -6.88 -33.45 27.46
C GLU A 171 -5.50 -33.16 28.06
N TYR A 172 -5.04 -31.92 27.99
CA TYR A 172 -3.85 -31.44 28.70
C TYR A 172 -4.23 -30.77 30.02
N GLY A 173 -3.41 -31.01 31.05
CA GLY A 173 -3.65 -30.49 32.39
C GLY A 173 -3.39 -28.99 32.54
N SER A 174 -3.84 -28.41 33.66
CA SER A 174 -3.61 -27.00 34.01
C SER A 174 -2.14 -26.59 34.03
N ASN A 175 -1.23 -27.52 34.34
CA ASN A 175 0.21 -27.26 34.41
C ASN A 175 0.92 -27.43 33.07
N TRP A 176 0.21 -27.75 31.99
CA TRP A 176 0.81 -27.98 30.68
C TRP A 176 1.58 -26.77 30.15
N LEU A 177 1.12 -25.55 30.46
CA LEU A 177 1.81 -24.30 30.11
C LEU A 177 2.73 -23.77 31.21
N ALA A 178 2.88 -24.47 32.35
CA ALA A 178 3.65 -23.95 33.49
C ALA A 178 5.13 -23.68 33.15
N ASN A 179 5.75 -24.52 32.32
CA ASN A 179 7.13 -24.28 31.86
C ASN A 179 7.24 -23.07 30.94
N PHE A 180 6.19 -22.77 30.17
CA PHE A 180 6.14 -21.55 29.36
C PHE A 180 5.99 -20.33 30.27
N GLN A 181 5.04 -20.38 31.20
CA GLN A 181 4.79 -19.33 32.19
C GLN A 181 6.03 -19.01 33.03
N ALA A 182 6.77 -20.04 33.47
CA ALA A 182 8.01 -19.87 34.24
C ALA A 182 9.17 -19.27 33.42
N GLY A 183 9.16 -19.42 32.09
CA GLY A 183 10.15 -18.83 31.19
C GLY A 183 9.92 -17.35 30.89
N VAL A 184 8.75 -16.81 31.22
CA VAL A 184 8.41 -15.40 31.07
C VAL A 184 8.99 -14.63 32.28
N SER A 185 9.89 -13.67 32.02
CA SER A 185 10.57 -12.92 33.08
C SER A 185 9.63 -11.97 33.82
N ASN A 186 9.54 -12.13 35.15
CA ASN A 186 8.76 -11.25 36.03
C ASN A 186 9.26 -9.79 36.09
N GLN A 187 10.42 -9.48 35.50
CA GLN A 187 11.04 -8.15 35.56
C GLN A 187 10.67 -7.23 34.38
N LEU A 188 10.00 -7.75 33.34
CA LEU A 188 9.76 -7.00 32.10
C LEU A 188 8.35 -6.41 32.01
N GLY A 189 7.36 -7.02 32.67
CA GLY A 189 5.97 -6.56 32.66
C GLY A 189 4.99 -7.64 33.08
N HIS A 190 3.71 -7.33 32.99
CA HIS A 190 2.59 -8.25 33.14
C HIS A 190 2.17 -8.83 31.80
N ILE A 191 1.93 -10.14 31.76
CA ILE A 191 1.40 -10.86 30.60
C ILE A 191 0.15 -11.60 31.01
N GLU A 192 -0.91 -11.43 30.24
CA GLU A 192 -2.17 -12.11 30.42
C GLU A 192 -2.60 -12.75 29.09
N VAL A 193 -2.98 -14.02 29.10
CA VAL A 193 -3.54 -14.69 27.92
C VAL A 193 -4.98 -15.07 28.21
N ARG A 194 -5.91 -14.71 27.32
CA ARG A 194 -7.34 -14.99 27.45
C ARG A 194 -7.92 -15.65 26.21
N GLN A 195 -8.89 -16.54 26.42
CA GLN A 195 -9.72 -17.12 25.36
C GLN A 195 -11.05 -16.38 25.24
N LEU A 196 -11.38 -15.87 24.05
CA LEU A 196 -12.67 -15.29 23.68
C LEU A 196 -13.27 -16.04 22.47
N LEU A 197 -14.30 -16.86 22.71
CA LEU A 197 -14.98 -17.63 21.66
C LEU A 197 -16.11 -16.84 20.97
N ASP A 198 -16.72 -15.90 21.69
CA ASP A 198 -17.78 -15.02 21.19
C ASP A 198 -17.58 -13.60 21.77
N PRO A 199 -17.14 -12.62 20.95
CA PRO A 199 -16.93 -11.25 21.40
C PRO A 199 -18.20 -10.53 21.87
N GLU A 200 -19.38 -10.95 21.42
CA GLU A 200 -20.66 -10.33 21.76
C GLU A 200 -21.21 -10.84 23.09
N VAL A 201 -21.00 -12.12 23.39
CA VAL A 201 -21.55 -12.80 24.58
C VAL A 201 -20.55 -12.84 25.75
N ASP A 202 -19.27 -13.03 25.50
CA ASP A 202 -18.27 -13.28 26.55
C ASP A 202 -17.20 -12.18 26.63
N ARG A 203 -17.62 -11.00 27.11
CA ARG A 203 -16.76 -9.79 27.19
C ARG A 203 -15.50 -9.94 28.06
N LYS A 204 -15.45 -10.94 28.96
CA LYS A 204 -14.29 -11.16 29.84
C LYS A 204 -13.42 -12.32 29.36
N GLY A 205 -13.99 -13.32 28.69
CA GLY A 205 -13.27 -14.51 28.23
C GLY A 205 -12.72 -15.36 29.39
N ILE A 206 -12.11 -16.48 29.05
CA ILE A 206 -11.47 -17.39 30.02
C ILE A 206 -9.99 -17.01 30.14
N GLU A 207 -9.52 -16.69 31.35
CA GLU A 207 -8.09 -16.49 31.61
C GLU A 207 -7.35 -17.83 31.48
N ILE A 208 -6.37 -17.87 30.58
CA ILE A 208 -5.53 -19.04 30.32
C ILE A 208 -4.36 -19.09 31.30
N PHE A 209 -3.63 -17.99 31.41
CA PHE A 209 -2.65 -17.74 32.47
C PHE A 209 -2.35 -16.25 32.57
N SER A 210 -1.81 -15.87 33.72
CA SER A 210 -1.26 -14.56 33.99
C SER A 210 0.13 -14.68 34.63
N ALA A 211 1.07 -13.81 34.24
CA ALA A 211 2.45 -13.80 34.72
C ALA A 211 2.97 -12.36 34.89
N GLY A 212 3.87 -12.14 35.85
CA GLY A 212 4.42 -10.82 36.15
C GLY A 212 3.50 -9.91 36.98
N ASN A 213 4.03 -8.78 37.42
CA ASN A 213 3.33 -7.86 38.31
C ASN A 213 2.49 -6.84 37.53
N ILE A 214 1.23 -6.68 37.93
CA ILE A 214 0.34 -5.63 37.39
C ILE A 214 0.89 -4.26 37.82
N PRO A 215 1.22 -3.36 36.89
CA PRO A 215 1.73 -2.02 37.22
C PRO A 215 0.65 -1.16 37.90
N ARG A 216 1.08 -0.21 38.73
CA ARG A 216 0.20 0.74 39.43
C ARG A 216 -0.20 1.93 38.56
N ASN A 217 0.61 2.28 37.56
CA ASN A 217 0.32 3.40 36.65
C ASN A 217 -0.42 2.94 35.38
N GLN A 218 -1.16 3.86 34.75
CA GLN A 218 -1.88 3.65 33.49
C GLN A 218 -0.91 3.56 32.29
N SER A 219 -0.15 2.48 32.20
CA SER A 219 0.58 2.13 30.97
C SER A 219 -0.39 1.54 29.94
N THR A 220 -0.23 1.90 28.66
CA THR A 220 -1.07 1.38 27.57
C THR A 220 -0.75 -0.10 27.32
N PRO A 221 -1.71 -1.02 27.50
CA PRO A 221 -1.49 -2.43 27.22
C PRO A 221 -1.38 -2.67 25.70
N VAL A 222 -0.59 -3.67 25.31
CA VAL A 222 -0.45 -4.13 23.93
C VAL A 222 -1.09 -5.51 23.80
N ALA A 223 -2.10 -5.62 22.94
CA ALA A 223 -2.76 -6.90 22.65
C ALA A 223 -2.21 -7.54 21.35
N ARG A 224 -2.12 -8.86 21.33
CA ARG A 224 -1.72 -9.70 20.18
C ARG A 224 -2.56 -10.97 20.14
N ALA A 225 -3.04 -11.34 18.95
CA ALA A 225 -3.70 -12.64 18.76
C ALA A 225 -2.64 -13.75 18.67
N ILE A 226 -2.85 -14.85 19.39
CA ILE A 226 -2.05 -16.08 19.29
C ILE A 226 -2.71 -17.03 18.28
N ASN A 227 -4.04 -17.11 18.32
CA ASN A 227 -4.90 -17.78 17.35
C ASN A 227 -6.25 -17.02 17.29
N ASP A 228 -7.25 -17.56 16.60
CA ASP A 228 -8.54 -16.90 16.36
C ASP A 228 -9.31 -16.48 17.62
N TYR A 229 -9.02 -17.11 18.76
CA TYR A 229 -9.74 -16.86 20.01
C TYR A 229 -8.82 -16.73 21.24
N TRP A 230 -7.51 -16.95 21.15
CA TRP A 230 -6.56 -16.65 22.23
C TRP A 230 -5.85 -15.33 21.98
N PHE A 231 -5.97 -14.41 22.93
CA PHE A 231 -5.36 -13.09 22.89
C PHE A 231 -4.40 -12.92 24.05
N LEU A 232 -3.19 -12.47 23.74
CA LEU A 232 -2.16 -12.07 24.68
C LEU A 232 -2.24 -10.56 24.90
N THR A 233 -2.26 -10.14 26.15
CA THR A 233 -2.14 -8.74 26.58
C THR A 233 -0.84 -8.59 27.36
N TYR A 234 0.02 -7.68 26.90
CA TYR A 234 1.26 -7.30 27.59
C TYR A 234 1.14 -5.89 28.16
N THR A 235 1.53 -5.74 29.41
CA THR A 235 1.57 -4.45 30.12
C THR A 235 2.97 -4.23 30.71
N PRO A 236 3.72 -3.20 30.31
CA PRO A 236 5.10 -2.99 30.77
C PRO A 236 5.20 -2.65 32.27
N ALA A 237 6.32 -2.99 32.93
CA ALA A 237 6.55 -2.70 34.35
C ALA A 237 6.80 -1.20 34.66
N ASP A 238 6.51 -0.78 35.91
CA ASP A 238 6.68 0.60 36.40
C ASP A 238 8.17 1.01 36.58
N GLU A 239 9.02 0.10 37.06
CA GLU A 239 10.45 0.36 37.30
C GLU A 239 11.28 -0.12 36.11
N ARG A 240 12.03 0.79 35.48
CA ARG A 240 12.86 0.52 34.31
C ARG A 240 14.34 0.71 34.64
N PRO A 241 15.25 0.01 33.94
CA PRO A 241 16.66 0.36 33.99
C PRO A 241 16.86 1.77 33.42
N GLU A 242 17.20 2.73 34.27
CA GLU A 242 17.58 4.08 33.85
C GLU A 242 18.79 3.97 32.92
N LEU A 243 18.62 4.26 31.63
CA LEU A 243 19.75 4.67 30.82
C LEU A 243 20.26 5.97 31.45
N ALA A 244 21.49 5.97 31.96
CA ALA A 244 22.13 7.16 32.51
C ALA A 244 22.31 8.22 31.41
N LEU A 245 21.27 9.01 31.17
CA LEU A 245 21.30 10.12 30.23
C LEU A 245 22.15 11.23 30.84
N LEU A 246 23.17 11.66 30.10
CA LEU A 246 23.96 12.83 30.47
C LEU A 246 23.02 14.04 30.56
N PRO A 247 23.16 14.91 31.59
CA PRO A 247 22.36 16.12 31.73
C PRO A 247 22.28 16.92 30.41
N LEU A 248 21.12 17.53 30.13
CA LEU A 248 20.91 18.37 28.93
C LEU A 248 21.98 19.47 28.75
N ALA A 249 22.66 19.86 29.83
CA ALA A 249 23.73 20.86 29.80
C ALA A 249 25.10 20.31 29.36
N THR A 250 25.34 18.99 29.41
CA THR A 250 26.66 18.39 29.17
C THR A 250 27.20 18.62 27.74
N PRO A 251 26.40 18.49 26.66
CA PRO A 251 26.88 18.79 25.30
C PRO A 251 27.31 20.26 25.14
N TRP A 252 26.63 21.17 25.83
CA TRP A 252 26.93 22.59 25.81
C TRP A 252 28.21 22.93 26.58
N PHE A 253 28.45 22.30 27.73
CA PHE A 253 29.72 22.44 28.44
C PHE A 253 30.90 21.91 27.63
N MET A 254 30.73 20.78 26.93
CA MET A 254 31.77 20.21 26.07
C MET A 254 32.06 21.09 24.84
N SER A 255 31.01 21.61 24.19
CA SER A 255 31.14 22.53 23.05
C SER A 255 31.83 23.85 23.45
N LEU A 256 31.47 24.41 24.61
CA LEU A 256 32.10 25.61 25.15
C LEU A 256 33.59 25.38 25.46
N PHE A 257 33.92 24.28 26.14
CA PHE A 257 35.30 23.93 26.47
C PHE A 257 36.15 23.73 25.21
N ALA A 258 35.64 22.98 24.23
CA ALA A 258 36.33 22.75 22.96
C ALA A 258 36.56 24.06 22.17
N THR A 259 35.58 24.97 22.19
CA THR A 259 35.69 26.29 21.56
C THR A 259 36.78 27.14 22.23
N LEU A 260 36.79 27.19 23.58
CA LEU A 260 37.79 27.94 24.34
C LEU A 260 39.21 27.37 24.15
N ALA A 261 39.36 26.04 24.17
CA ALA A 261 40.63 25.37 23.92
C ALA A 261 41.13 25.63 22.48
N GLY A 262 40.25 25.55 21.49
CA GLY A 262 40.55 25.85 20.09
C GLY A 262 41.01 27.30 19.87
N LEU A 263 40.29 28.26 20.45
CA LEU A 263 40.66 29.68 20.42
C LEU A 263 42.02 29.92 21.08
N PHE A 264 42.28 29.28 22.23
CA PHE A 264 43.57 29.37 22.91
C PHE A 264 44.73 28.89 22.03
N ILE A 265 44.56 27.74 21.36
CA ILE A 265 45.57 27.19 20.44
C ILE A 265 45.80 28.13 19.25
N ILE A 266 44.75 28.69 18.66
CA ILE A 266 44.87 29.63 17.53
C ILE A 266 45.62 30.90 17.94
N VAL A 267 45.27 31.50 19.08
CA VAL A 267 45.96 32.69 19.61
C VAL A 267 47.42 32.38 19.95
N TRP A 268 47.70 31.21 20.50
CA TRP A 268 49.06 30.77 20.78
C TRP A 268 49.89 30.61 19.51
N LEU A 269 49.35 29.96 18.48
CA LEU A 269 50.00 29.82 17.17
C LEU A 269 50.26 31.19 16.53
N GLN A 270 49.29 32.10 16.59
CA GLN A 270 49.42 33.46 16.09
C GLN A 270 50.56 34.21 16.80
N LYS A 271 50.61 34.18 18.14
CA LYS A 271 51.70 34.79 18.93
C LYS A 271 53.06 34.18 18.61
N ARG A 272 53.12 32.85 18.45
CA ARG A 272 54.35 32.13 18.10
C ARG A 272 54.86 32.53 16.72
N GLU A 273 53.98 32.62 15.73
CA GLU A 273 54.35 33.07 14.38
C GLU A 273 54.78 34.54 14.35
N LEU A 274 54.08 35.42 15.06
CA LEU A 274 54.47 36.84 15.22
C LEU A 274 55.87 36.97 15.80
N LYS A 275 56.16 36.25 16.89
CA LYS A 275 57.48 36.28 17.55
C LYS A 275 58.59 35.76 16.64
N ARG A 276 58.33 34.68 15.89
CA ARG A 276 59.28 34.12 14.92
C ARG A 276 59.58 35.08 13.77
N ASN A 277 58.56 35.68 13.16
CA ASN A 277 58.75 36.65 12.08
C ASN A 277 59.44 37.94 12.56
N HIS A 278 59.13 38.41 13.77
CA HIS A 278 59.81 39.54 14.39
C HIS A 278 61.31 39.28 14.61
N LEU A 279 61.68 38.10 15.13
CA LEU A 279 63.08 37.70 15.29
C LEU A 279 63.82 37.62 13.95
N ASN A 280 63.19 37.00 12.94
CA ASN A 280 63.77 36.90 11.60
C ASN A 280 63.98 38.28 10.96
N LEU A 281 63.05 39.22 11.17
CA LEU A 281 63.15 40.59 10.67
C LEU A 281 64.32 41.33 11.36
N LEU A 282 64.45 41.22 12.69
CA LEU A 282 65.57 41.83 13.43
C LEU A 282 66.93 41.31 12.99
N VAL A 283 67.05 40.01 12.74
CA VAL A 283 68.29 39.40 12.22
C VAL A 283 68.59 39.89 10.81
N TYR A 284 67.58 39.99 9.95
CA TYR A 284 67.73 40.49 8.58
C TYR A 284 68.16 41.96 8.53
N VAL A 285 67.52 42.85 9.30
CA VAL A 285 67.85 44.28 9.36
C VAL A 285 69.27 44.51 9.91
N ARG A 286 69.70 43.73 10.91
CA ARG A 286 71.10 43.76 11.38
C ARG A 286 72.09 43.23 10.35
N GLY A 287 71.68 42.29 9.49
CA GLY A 287 72.50 41.76 8.39
C GLY A 287 72.68 42.75 7.24
N LEU A 288 71.62 43.47 6.88
CA LEU A 288 71.62 44.55 5.89
C LEU A 288 72.61 45.67 6.24
N THR A 289 72.72 46.02 7.53
CA THR A 289 73.60 47.11 8.01
C THR A 289 75.06 46.72 8.23
N ARG A 290 75.40 45.42 8.28
CA ARG A 290 76.78 44.95 8.60
C ARG A 290 77.45 44.05 7.56
N LYS A 291 76.71 43.35 6.68
CA LYS A 291 77.27 42.31 5.80
C LYS A 291 76.73 42.24 4.36
N GLY A 292 75.94 43.22 3.90
CA GLY A 292 75.47 43.25 2.50
C GLY A 292 74.63 42.04 2.09
N VAL A 293 73.85 41.48 3.03
CA VAL A 293 72.91 40.39 2.72
C VAL A 293 71.66 40.98 2.08
N ASP A 294 71.44 40.68 0.80
CA ASP A 294 70.43 41.36 -0.02
C ASP A 294 69.16 40.52 -0.29
N THR A 295 69.08 39.32 0.27
CA THR A 295 67.91 38.43 0.13
C THR A 295 67.16 38.29 1.46
N PRO A 296 65.86 38.65 1.52
CA PRO A 296 65.08 38.53 2.74
C PRO A 296 64.81 37.07 3.11
N PRO A 297 64.79 36.71 4.41
CA PRO A 297 64.37 35.38 4.85
C PRO A 297 62.89 35.14 4.54
N LYS A 298 62.48 33.87 4.41
CA LYS A 298 61.07 33.52 4.20
C LYS A 298 60.24 33.89 5.45
N PHE A 299 59.36 34.87 5.32
CA PHE A 299 58.38 35.23 6.34
C PHE A 299 57.09 34.42 6.16
N SER A 300 56.41 34.06 7.25
CA SER A 300 55.11 33.36 7.18
C SER A 300 53.91 34.31 7.13
N LEU A 301 54.12 35.59 7.47
CA LEU A 301 53.09 36.64 7.46
C LEU A 301 53.45 37.72 6.45
N LYS A 302 52.49 38.11 5.61
CA LYS A 302 52.67 39.13 4.56
C LYS A 302 53.21 40.46 5.11
N LEU A 303 52.68 40.92 6.25
CA LEU A 303 53.08 42.17 6.90
C LEU A 303 54.61 42.27 7.13
N PHE A 304 55.27 41.18 7.53
CA PHE A 304 56.71 41.19 7.80
C PHE A 304 57.55 41.10 6.53
N HIS A 305 57.01 40.49 5.48
CA HIS A 305 57.62 40.47 4.16
C HIS A 305 57.60 41.88 3.54
N ASP A 306 56.44 42.53 3.52
CA ASP A 306 56.27 43.89 2.99
C ASP A 306 57.16 44.89 3.75
N LEU A 307 57.27 44.75 5.08
CA LEU A 307 58.12 45.59 5.92
C LEU A 307 59.63 45.36 5.66
N ALA A 308 60.05 44.11 5.43
CA ALA A 308 61.44 43.79 5.10
C ALA A 308 61.85 44.35 3.72
N GLU A 309 60.92 44.34 2.76
CA GLU A 309 61.13 44.87 1.42
C GLU A 309 61.21 46.41 1.43
N ALA A 310 60.31 47.08 2.17
CA ALA A 310 60.37 48.52 2.38
C ALA A 310 61.69 48.97 3.03
N MET A 311 62.19 48.22 4.03
CA MET A 311 63.47 48.50 4.67
C MET A 311 64.67 48.26 3.73
N ARG A 312 64.62 47.26 2.85
CA ARG A 312 65.64 47.03 1.82
C ARG A 312 65.70 48.19 0.83
N HIS A 313 64.55 48.68 0.36
CA HIS A 313 64.49 49.84 -0.53
C HIS A 313 65.09 51.10 0.10
N LEU A 314 64.86 51.31 1.40
CA LEU A 314 65.34 52.50 2.12
C LEU A 314 66.87 52.54 2.28
N VAL A 315 67.53 51.38 2.35
CA VAL A 315 68.99 51.25 2.45
C VAL A 315 69.68 51.48 1.09
N HIS A 316 68.98 51.23 -0.02
CA HIS A 316 69.52 51.36 -1.39
C HIS A 316 69.18 52.68 -2.10
N THR A 317 68.48 53.61 -1.45
CA THR A 317 68.22 54.96 -1.98
C THR A 317 69.41 55.91 -1.75
N PRO A 318 70.05 56.49 -2.79
CA PRO A 318 71.14 57.47 -2.62
C PRO A 318 70.61 58.83 -2.16
N ASN A 319 71.37 59.48 -1.28
CA ASN A 319 71.10 60.79 -0.68
C ASN A 319 71.24 61.94 -1.73
N PRO A 320 70.21 62.76 -1.98
CA PRO A 320 70.34 63.93 -2.85
C PRO A 320 70.61 65.17 -2.01
N ASN A 321 71.84 65.68 -2.02
CA ASN A 321 72.13 67.07 -1.67
C ASN A 321 73.26 67.61 -2.55
N ALA A 322 72.89 68.26 -3.65
CA ALA A 322 73.72 69.22 -4.39
C ALA A 322 72.83 70.29 -5.07
N THR A 323 72.60 71.38 -4.34
CA THR A 323 72.47 72.79 -4.75
C THR A 323 71.97 73.18 -6.16
N SER A 324 70.83 73.87 -6.21
CA SER A 324 70.65 75.35 -6.35
C SER A 324 69.62 75.80 -7.40
N THR A 325 68.76 76.76 -6.99
CA THR A 325 67.93 77.73 -7.76
C THR A 325 66.82 77.15 -8.68
N GLU A 326 65.57 77.63 -8.77
CA GLU A 326 64.97 78.94 -8.46
C GLU A 326 63.41 78.84 -8.37
N ARG A 327 62.83 79.80 -7.62
CA ARG A 327 61.49 80.44 -7.67
C ARG A 327 60.15 79.67 -7.70
N LYS A 328 59.32 80.03 -6.71
CA LYS A 328 57.87 79.85 -6.55
C LYS A 328 57.07 80.40 -7.73
N ASP A 329 55.92 79.77 -8.02
CA ASP A 329 54.67 80.54 -8.05
C ASP A 329 53.44 79.72 -7.64
N ILE A 330 52.51 80.44 -7.03
CA ILE A 330 51.28 80.01 -6.37
C ILE A 330 50.12 80.24 -7.35
N THR A 331 49.16 79.32 -7.49
CA THR A 331 47.72 79.69 -7.49
C THR A 331 46.74 78.51 -7.51
N GLU A 332 45.75 78.62 -6.63
CA GLU A 332 44.44 77.97 -6.65
C GLU A 332 43.59 78.41 -7.87
N LYS A 333 42.63 77.58 -8.32
CA LYS A 333 41.16 77.79 -8.19
C LYS A 333 40.30 77.10 -9.26
N ARG A 334 39.20 76.51 -8.76
CA ARG A 334 37.80 76.52 -9.24
C ARG A 334 37.39 75.67 -10.47
N MET A 335 36.57 74.63 -10.21
CA MET A 335 35.10 74.50 -10.46
C MET A 335 34.47 75.09 -11.75
N PRO A 336 33.25 74.71 -12.20
CA PRO A 336 32.42 73.47 -12.04
C PRO A 336 31.50 73.10 -13.27
N MET A 337 30.61 72.09 -13.09
CA MET A 337 29.25 71.88 -13.71
C MET A 337 29.17 71.55 -15.24
N HIS A 338 28.25 70.76 -15.80
CA HIS A 338 26.96 70.17 -15.39
C HIS A 338 26.51 69.08 -16.44
N ILE A 339 25.72 68.05 -16.02
CA ILE A 339 24.44 67.47 -16.55
C ILE A 339 24.26 67.31 -18.10
N SER A 340 23.73 66.23 -18.73
CA SER A 340 22.64 65.29 -18.39
C SER A 340 22.64 63.97 -19.22
N THR A 341 21.88 63.02 -18.68
CA THR A 341 21.09 61.85 -19.16
C THR A 341 20.86 61.55 -20.67
N ASP A 342 20.92 60.26 -21.06
CA ASP A 342 19.77 59.35 -21.35
C ASP A 342 20.17 58.10 -22.18
N ALA A 343 19.41 56.99 -22.01
CA ALA A 343 19.54 55.68 -22.69
C ALA A 343 18.46 55.53 -23.81
N PRO A 344 18.11 54.35 -24.37
CA PRO A 344 18.83 53.19 -24.98
C PRO A 344 18.33 52.88 -26.44
N LYS A 345 18.89 51.87 -27.16
CA LYS A 345 18.18 50.84 -28.00
C LYS A 345 19.08 50.03 -28.97
N ALA A 346 18.57 48.85 -29.32
CA ALA A 346 19.10 47.76 -30.15
C ALA A 346 19.08 48.02 -31.68
N ALA A 347 19.83 47.21 -32.46
CA ALA A 347 19.31 46.33 -33.54
C ALA A 347 20.41 45.75 -34.48
N ILE A 348 20.00 44.67 -35.13
CA ILE A 348 20.64 43.68 -36.04
C ILE A 348 21.00 44.24 -37.44
N ASN A 349 21.98 43.66 -38.18
CA ASN A 349 21.80 43.26 -39.59
C ASN A 349 22.90 42.41 -40.26
N PHE A 350 22.42 41.60 -41.21
CA PHE A 350 22.96 40.52 -42.06
C PHE A 350 23.84 40.94 -43.27
N SER A 351 24.64 40.01 -43.85
CA SER A 351 24.50 39.51 -45.26
C SER A 351 25.66 38.61 -45.79
N SER A 352 25.28 37.61 -46.61
CA SER A 352 25.97 36.47 -47.26
C SER A 352 26.62 36.83 -48.64
N PRO A 353 26.99 35.94 -49.62
CA PRO A 353 26.90 34.46 -49.75
C PRO A 353 28.08 33.72 -50.47
N ASN A 354 28.03 32.38 -50.51
CA ASN A 354 28.41 31.60 -51.70
C ASN A 354 27.66 30.25 -51.79
N LEU A 355 27.32 29.89 -53.03
CA LEU A 355 26.36 28.87 -53.47
C LEU A 355 26.91 27.42 -53.56
N ALA A 356 26.07 26.50 -53.08
CA ALA A 356 25.51 25.31 -53.76
C ALA A 356 26.37 24.04 -53.98
N ASN A 357 25.89 22.89 -53.46
CA ASN A 357 25.08 21.93 -54.23
C ASN A 357 24.70 20.64 -53.46
N VAL A 358 23.56 20.11 -53.89
CA VAL A 358 22.97 18.75 -53.75
C VAL A 358 22.24 18.42 -52.44
N ALA A 359 20.96 18.08 -52.64
CA ALA A 359 20.00 17.60 -51.67
C ALA A 359 20.14 16.09 -51.48
N ASP A 360 20.14 15.66 -50.22
CA ASP A 360 19.86 14.28 -49.81
C ASP A 360 18.71 14.28 -48.80
N ILE A 361 17.90 13.24 -48.92
CA ILE A 361 16.66 12.94 -48.20
C ILE A 361 16.96 12.81 -46.70
N PRO A 362 16.13 13.35 -45.78
CA PRO A 362 16.38 13.19 -44.35
C PRO A 362 16.24 11.72 -43.96
N GLU A 363 17.38 11.12 -43.65
CA GLU A 363 17.47 9.86 -42.90
C GLU A 363 16.81 10.11 -41.54
N LEU A 364 15.80 9.30 -41.21
CA LEU A 364 15.15 9.31 -39.90
C LEU A 364 16.22 8.97 -38.85
N GLU A 365 16.71 10.00 -38.16
CA GLU A 365 17.44 9.83 -36.90
C GLU A 365 16.50 9.16 -35.90
N VAL A 366 16.72 7.87 -35.67
CA VAL A 366 16.20 7.17 -34.50
C VAL A 366 17.03 7.70 -33.33
N GLU A 367 16.45 8.57 -32.51
CA GLU A 367 17.05 8.93 -31.21
C GLU A 367 17.19 7.66 -30.36
N GLU A 368 18.39 7.12 -30.27
CA GLU A 368 18.74 6.16 -29.21
C GLU A 368 18.74 6.93 -27.87
N PHE A 369 17.64 6.81 -27.12
CA PHE A 369 17.54 7.36 -25.77
C PHE A 369 18.48 6.59 -24.82
N ASP A 370 19.41 7.32 -24.20
CA ASP A 370 20.34 6.79 -23.18
C ASP A 370 19.59 6.46 -21.87
N HIS A 371 19.06 5.24 -21.75
CA HIS A 371 18.36 4.73 -20.55
C HIS A 371 19.31 4.35 -19.39
N ASN A 372 20.42 5.07 -19.18
CA ASN A 372 21.38 4.71 -18.13
C ASN A 372 20.96 5.11 -16.71
N THR A 373 19.96 5.99 -16.53
CA THR A 373 19.48 6.40 -15.19
C THR A 373 17.95 6.47 -15.13
N PRO A 374 17.29 5.96 -14.06
CA PRO A 374 15.86 6.11 -13.88
C PRO A 374 15.45 7.59 -13.77
N PRO A 375 14.38 8.04 -14.45
CA PRO A 375 13.82 9.36 -14.26
C PRO A 375 13.21 9.47 -12.85
N GLU A 376 13.03 10.71 -12.38
CA GLU A 376 12.26 10.94 -11.17
C GLU A 376 10.77 10.63 -11.45
N ILE A 377 10.28 9.53 -10.87
CA ILE A 377 8.90 9.10 -11.06
C ILE A 377 8.02 9.70 -9.95
N PRO A 378 6.90 10.37 -10.29
CA PRO A 378 6.03 10.94 -9.28
C PRO A 378 5.41 9.86 -8.39
N LYS A 379 5.69 9.88 -7.09
CA LYS A 379 5.26 8.83 -6.15
C LYS A 379 3.74 8.62 -6.11
N HIS A 380 2.95 9.67 -6.36
CA HIS A 380 1.49 9.61 -6.26
C HIS A 380 0.80 8.80 -7.37
N ILE A 381 1.52 8.44 -8.45
CA ILE A 381 0.97 7.54 -9.48
C ILE A 381 0.86 6.09 -8.97
N PHE A 382 1.63 5.72 -7.94
CA PHE A 382 1.58 4.41 -7.28
C PHE A 382 0.46 4.41 -6.25
N ARG A 383 -0.74 4.02 -6.69
CA ARG A 383 -1.96 4.04 -5.88
C ARG A 383 -2.09 2.73 -5.08
N ALA A 384 -3.19 2.61 -4.33
CA ALA A 384 -3.43 1.46 -3.47
C ALA A 384 -3.60 0.13 -4.22
N TYR A 385 -4.13 0.15 -5.45
CA TYR A 385 -4.52 -1.07 -6.19
C TYR A 385 -3.95 -1.15 -7.60
N ASP A 386 -3.46 -0.04 -8.13
CA ASP A 386 -2.93 0.10 -9.48
C ASP A 386 -1.87 1.22 -9.56
N ILE A 387 -1.30 1.39 -10.75
CA ILE A 387 -0.54 2.58 -11.11
C ILE A 387 -1.40 3.40 -12.05
N ARG A 388 -1.55 4.71 -11.84
CA ARG A 388 -2.38 5.58 -12.68
C ARG A 388 -1.83 6.99 -12.73
N GLY A 389 -1.77 7.57 -13.91
CA GLY A 389 -1.36 8.96 -14.10
C GLY A 389 -1.85 9.54 -15.41
N ILE A 390 -1.61 10.84 -15.57
CA ILE A 390 -1.88 11.59 -16.80
C ILE A 390 -0.79 11.27 -17.83
N VAL A 391 -1.23 10.94 -19.05
CA VAL A 391 -0.37 10.63 -20.20
C VAL A 391 0.55 11.81 -20.52
N ASP A 392 1.78 11.51 -20.91
CA ASP A 392 2.83 12.46 -21.34
C ASP A 392 3.26 13.49 -20.29
N THR A 393 2.72 13.42 -19.07
CA THR A 393 3.06 14.31 -17.95
C THR A 393 3.51 13.54 -16.72
N GLU A 394 2.73 12.56 -16.28
CA GLU A 394 3.04 11.70 -15.14
C GLU A 394 3.45 10.29 -15.60
N LEU A 395 2.83 9.81 -16.68
CA LEU A 395 3.19 8.58 -17.38
C LEU A 395 3.79 8.93 -18.74
N THR A 396 5.12 8.87 -18.82
CA THR A 396 5.88 9.07 -20.05
C THR A 396 6.44 7.75 -20.57
N ASN A 397 6.88 7.72 -21.82
CA ASN A 397 7.53 6.54 -22.42
C ASN A 397 8.68 6.01 -21.57
N ASP A 398 9.54 6.89 -21.06
CA ASP A 398 10.63 6.53 -20.15
C ASP A 398 10.11 5.90 -18.85
N VAL A 399 9.09 6.50 -18.24
CA VAL A 399 8.47 5.95 -17.02
C VAL A 399 7.95 4.54 -17.26
N LEU A 400 7.32 4.29 -18.42
CA LEU A 400 6.83 2.96 -18.79
C LEU A 400 7.98 1.96 -18.97
N PHE A 401 9.10 2.34 -19.59
CA PHE A 401 10.29 1.49 -19.67
C PHE A 401 10.79 1.07 -18.29
N TRP A 402 10.95 2.02 -17.36
CA TRP A 402 11.44 1.73 -16.01
C TRP A 402 10.44 0.94 -15.15
N LEU A 403 9.14 1.19 -15.33
CA LEU A 403 8.09 0.35 -14.74
C LEU A 403 8.16 -1.08 -15.28
N GLY A 404 8.37 -1.24 -16.59
CA GLY A 404 8.54 -2.55 -17.22
C GLY A 404 9.74 -3.30 -16.64
N LYS A 405 10.87 -2.60 -16.50
CA LYS A 405 12.08 -3.16 -15.88
C LYS A 405 11.87 -3.55 -14.41
N ALA A 406 11.09 -2.76 -13.66
CA ALA A 406 10.75 -3.07 -12.28
C ALA A 406 9.84 -4.31 -12.19
N ILE A 407 8.83 -4.39 -13.05
CA ILE A 407 7.87 -5.51 -13.10
C ILE A 407 8.57 -6.79 -13.53
N GLY A 408 9.35 -6.77 -14.63
CA GLY A 408 10.11 -7.94 -15.10
C GLY A 408 11.08 -8.47 -14.03
N SER A 409 11.73 -7.56 -13.29
CA SER A 409 12.58 -7.94 -12.16
C SER A 409 11.82 -8.62 -11.03
N GLU A 410 10.63 -8.10 -10.69
CA GLU A 410 9.76 -8.68 -9.65
C GLU A 410 9.26 -10.07 -10.06
N VAL A 411 8.84 -10.25 -11.31
CA VAL A 411 8.42 -11.55 -11.88
C VAL A 411 9.54 -12.59 -11.73
N LEU A 412 10.75 -12.25 -12.16
CA LEU A 412 11.94 -13.11 -12.04
C LEU A 412 12.30 -13.44 -10.58
N ILE A 413 12.19 -12.48 -9.67
CA ILE A 413 12.47 -12.70 -8.24
C ILE A 413 11.47 -13.67 -7.62
N ARG A 414 10.22 -13.67 -8.08
CA ARG A 414 9.20 -14.62 -7.63
C ARG A 414 9.27 -15.98 -8.32
N GLY A 415 10.26 -16.20 -9.18
CA GLY A 415 10.54 -17.50 -9.79
C GLY A 415 9.79 -17.78 -11.09
N PHE A 416 9.17 -16.77 -11.69
CA PHE A 416 8.56 -16.85 -13.02
C PHE A 416 9.47 -16.19 -14.06
N ASP A 417 9.41 -16.65 -15.31
CA ASP A 417 10.27 -16.15 -16.39
C ASP A 417 9.49 -15.43 -17.50
N ARG A 418 8.16 -15.34 -17.39
CA ARG A 418 7.27 -14.82 -18.43
C ARG A 418 6.12 -14.03 -17.84
N ILE A 419 5.61 -13.03 -18.58
CA ILE A 419 4.43 -12.24 -18.22
C ILE A 419 3.53 -11.98 -19.44
N ASN A 420 2.21 -12.05 -19.25
CA ASN A 420 1.21 -11.69 -20.25
C ASN A 420 1.00 -10.16 -20.29
N LEU A 421 1.01 -9.56 -21.48
CA LEU A 421 0.84 -8.12 -21.69
C LEU A 421 -0.38 -7.86 -22.60
N ALA A 422 -1.35 -7.12 -22.08
CA ALA A 422 -2.51 -6.64 -22.83
C ALA A 422 -2.76 -5.15 -22.53
N TRP A 423 -3.59 -4.51 -23.35
CA TRP A 423 -3.94 -3.10 -23.16
C TRP A 423 -5.35 -2.74 -23.62
N ASP A 424 -5.87 -1.62 -23.11
CA ASP A 424 -7.19 -1.07 -23.48
C ASP A 424 -7.14 -0.23 -24.76
N GLY A 425 -8.30 0.22 -25.23
CA GLY A 425 -8.47 0.98 -26.48
C GLY A 425 -8.04 2.46 -26.44
N ARG A 426 -7.22 2.89 -25.47
CA ARG A 426 -6.77 4.30 -25.40
C ARG A 426 -5.69 4.58 -26.42
N LEU A 427 -5.66 5.82 -26.91
CA LEU A 427 -4.67 6.28 -27.91
C LEU A 427 -3.20 6.11 -27.47
N SER A 428 -2.95 6.11 -26.16
CA SER A 428 -1.59 5.96 -25.60
C SER A 428 -1.21 4.50 -25.29
N SER A 429 -2.18 3.58 -25.27
CA SER A 429 -2.02 2.24 -24.70
C SER A 429 -1.06 1.36 -25.50
N GLU A 430 -1.19 1.31 -26.82
CA GLU A 430 -0.29 0.54 -27.68
C GLU A 430 1.17 1.04 -27.55
N ARG A 431 1.39 2.36 -27.64
CA ARG A 431 2.71 2.98 -27.46
C ARG A 431 3.30 2.64 -26.10
N PHE A 432 2.51 2.71 -25.03
CA PHE A 432 2.94 2.35 -23.68
C PHE A 432 3.25 0.87 -23.55
N ALA A 433 2.53 -0.01 -24.26
CA ALA A 433 2.81 -1.44 -24.31
C ALA A 433 4.19 -1.73 -24.88
N HIS A 434 4.58 -1.03 -25.96
CA HIS A 434 5.93 -1.14 -26.52
C HIS A 434 7.02 -0.78 -25.50
N HIS A 435 6.95 0.39 -24.86
CA HIS A 435 7.98 0.80 -23.90
C HIS A 435 8.00 -0.08 -22.64
N LEU A 436 6.83 -0.46 -22.12
CA LEU A 436 6.73 -1.37 -20.99
C LEU A 436 7.36 -2.74 -21.32
N GLN A 437 7.06 -3.28 -22.49
CA GLN A 437 7.63 -4.53 -23.01
C GLN A 437 9.15 -4.45 -23.09
N ASP A 438 9.72 -3.38 -23.67
CA ASP A 438 11.17 -3.20 -23.78
C ASP A 438 11.85 -3.18 -22.40
N GLY A 439 11.20 -2.52 -21.43
CA GLY A 439 11.59 -2.57 -20.03
C GLY A 439 11.61 -3.99 -19.46
N ILE A 440 10.53 -4.76 -19.68
CA ILE A 440 10.40 -6.14 -19.19
C ILE A 440 11.48 -7.04 -19.81
N ILE A 441 11.64 -7.04 -21.13
CA ILE A 441 12.59 -7.95 -21.80
C ILE A 441 14.05 -7.61 -21.46
N SER A 442 14.36 -6.35 -21.13
CA SER A 442 15.70 -5.95 -20.65
C SER A 442 16.12 -6.64 -19.34
N THR A 443 15.18 -7.25 -18.62
CA THR A 443 15.44 -7.98 -17.38
C THR A 443 15.78 -9.46 -17.61
N GLY A 444 15.51 -9.99 -18.80
CA GLY A 444 15.50 -11.42 -19.10
C GLY A 444 14.12 -12.08 -19.01
N CYS A 445 13.08 -11.35 -18.59
CA CYS A 445 11.70 -11.85 -18.56
C CYS A 445 11.08 -11.86 -19.97
N HIS A 446 10.40 -12.93 -20.33
CA HIS A 446 9.67 -13.11 -21.58
C HIS A 446 8.30 -12.41 -21.53
N VAL A 447 7.80 -11.97 -22.69
CA VAL A 447 6.49 -11.31 -22.81
C VAL A 447 5.61 -12.08 -23.77
N ASN A 448 4.44 -12.51 -23.31
CA ASN A 448 3.33 -12.91 -24.19
C ASN A 448 2.55 -11.64 -24.53
N ARG A 449 2.69 -11.15 -25.75
CA ARG A 449 1.96 -9.97 -26.22
C ARG A 449 0.59 -10.40 -26.75
N LEU A 450 -0.45 -9.98 -26.04
CA LEU A 450 -1.83 -10.40 -26.30
C LEU A 450 -2.64 -9.39 -27.13
N GLY A 451 -2.14 -8.15 -27.25
CA GLY A 451 -2.82 -7.10 -27.98
C GLY A 451 -3.85 -6.34 -27.14
N GLU A 452 -4.79 -5.75 -27.87
CA GLU A 452 -5.92 -5.01 -27.31
C GLU A 452 -7.00 -5.99 -26.82
N LEU A 453 -7.26 -6.03 -25.51
CA LEU A 453 -8.20 -6.96 -24.87
C LEU A 453 -8.81 -6.32 -23.61
N PRO A 454 -10.01 -6.76 -23.17
CA PRO A 454 -10.52 -6.39 -21.85
C PRO A 454 -9.63 -6.90 -20.71
N THR A 455 -9.69 -6.20 -19.58
CA THR A 455 -8.96 -6.55 -18.35
C THR A 455 -9.28 -7.98 -17.88
N GLY A 456 -10.54 -8.42 -17.97
CA GLY A 456 -10.94 -9.80 -17.65
C GLY A 456 -10.26 -10.86 -18.52
N ALA A 457 -10.06 -10.57 -19.81
CA ALA A 457 -9.36 -11.48 -20.73
C ALA A 457 -7.85 -11.58 -20.42
N LEU A 458 -7.20 -10.49 -19.98
CA LEU A 458 -5.83 -10.60 -19.46
C LEU A 458 -5.79 -11.50 -18.23
N TYR A 459 -6.72 -11.35 -17.28
CA TYR A 459 -6.74 -12.20 -16.09
C TYR A 459 -6.97 -13.65 -16.45
N PHE A 460 -7.87 -13.94 -17.39
CA PHE A 460 -8.06 -15.27 -17.97
C PHE A 460 -6.75 -15.86 -18.54
N ALA A 461 -5.95 -15.03 -19.22
CA ALA A 461 -4.63 -15.43 -19.71
C ALA A 461 -3.72 -15.99 -18.61
N THR A 462 -3.80 -15.44 -17.39
CA THR A 462 -2.99 -15.89 -16.25
C THR A 462 -3.37 -17.28 -15.70
N PHE A 463 -4.49 -17.84 -16.16
CA PHE A 463 -4.90 -19.20 -15.83
C PHE A 463 -4.69 -20.17 -17.00
N GLU A 464 -4.85 -19.70 -18.24
CA GLU A 464 -4.83 -20.58 -19.42
C GLU A 464 -3.50 -20.61 -20.19
N LEU A 465 -2.70 -19.54 -20.12
CA LEU A 465 -1.39 -19.50 -20.77
C LEU A 465 -0.28 -20.01 -19.86
N ASP A 466 0.91 -20.11 -20.42
CA ASP A 466 2.12 -20.63 -19.76
C ASP A 466 2.73 -19.69 -18.70
N SER A 467 2.02 -18.62 -18.31
CA SER A 467 2.43 -17.70 -17.26
C SER A 467 1.27 -17.27 -16.36
N PRO A 468 1.42 -17.37 -15.02
CA PRO A 468 0.46 -16.83 -14.07
C PRO A 468 0.65 -15.33 -13.80
N CYS A 469 1.50 -14.66 -14.57
CA CYS A 469 1.77 -13.23 -14.44
C CYS A 469 1.09 -12.46 -15.58
N GLY A 470 0.56 -11.27 -15.28
CA GLY A 470 -0.07 -10.40 -16.26
C GLY A 470 0.10 -8.92 -15.92
N VAL A 471 0.18 -8.07 -16.94
CA VAL A 471 0.08 -6.62 -16.80
C VAL A 471 -0.87 -6.04 -17.85
N MET A 472 -1.86 -5.30 -17.37
CA MET A 472 -2.84 -4.59 -18.19
C MET A 472 -2.44 -3.13 -18.25
N ILE A 473 -2.30 -2.58 -19.45
CA ILE A 473 -2.21 -1.13 -19.64
C ILE A 473 -3.62 -0.59 -19.87
N THR A 474 -4.08 0.22 -18.94
CA THR A 474 -5.46 0.69 -18.95
C THR A 474 -5.56 2.01 -18.20
N GLY A 475 -6.46 2.90 -18.63
CA GLY A 475 -6.95 4.04 -17.84
C GLY A 475 -8.29 3.77 -17.15
N SER A 476 -8.83 2.55 -17.30
CA SER A 476 -10.16 2.12 -16.83
C SER A 476 -11.23 3.11 -17.29
N HIS A 477 -11.98 3.71 -16.38
CA HIS A 477 -13.02 4.69 -16.68
C HIS A 477 -12.56 6.15 -16.63
N ASN A 478 -11.28 6.42 -16.35
CA ASN A 478 -10.81 7.80 -16.30
C ASN A 478 -10.89 8.49 -17.67
N PRO A 479 -10.86 9.84 -17.75
CA PRO A 479 -10.86 10.54 -19.03
C PRO A 479 -9.73 10.11 -19.97
N ALA A 480 -9.87 10.37 -21.28
CA ALA A 480 -8.96 9.89 -22.33
C ALA A 480 -7.46 10.17 -22.09
N ASN A 481 -7.14 11.27 -21.40
CA ASN A 481 -5.77 11.67 -21.08
C ASN A 481 -5.14 10.92 -19.89
N TYR A 482 -5.83 9.94 -19.30
CA TYR A 482 -5.30 9.06 -18.26
C TYR A 482 -4.91 7.69 -18.83
N ASN A 483 -3.90 7.07 -18.23
CA ASN A 483 -3.58 5.66 -18.40
C ASN A 483 -2.95 5.09 -17.12
N GLY A 484 -2.53 3.84 -17.11
CA GLY A 484 -2.10 3.15 -15.91
C GLY A 484 -1.79 1.67 -16.12
N LEU A 485 -1.43 0.99 -15.04
CA LEU A 485 -1.08 -0.43 -15.01
C LEU A 485 -1.86 -1.16 -13.92
N LYS A 486 -2.55 -2.26 -14.28
CA LYS A 486 -3.03 -3.28 -13.33
C LYS A 486 -2.10 -4.48 -13.44
N ILE A 487 -1.52 -4.91 -12.32
CA ILE A 487 -0.42 -5.89 -12.32
C ILE A 487 -0.83 -7.11 -11.49
N VAL A 488 -0.65 -8.29 -12.08
CA VAL A 488 -0.91 -9.59 -11.47
C VAL A 488 0.37 -10.42 -11.53
N ILE A 489 0.78 -10.96 -10.39
CA ILE A 489 1.92 -11.89 -10.32
C ILE A 489 1.46 -13.10 -9.51
N ASP A 490 1.65 -14.30 -10.05
CA ASP A 490 1.14 -15.55 -9.44
C ASP A 490 -0.39 -15.53 -9.26
N GLN A 491 -1.10 -15.03 -10.29
CA GLN A 491 -2.54 -14.78 -10.28
C GLN A 491 -3.02 -13.84 -9.16
N GLN A 492 -2.10 -13.18 -8.43
CA GLN A 492 -2.42 -12.24 -7.36
C GLN A 492 -2.23 -10.81 -7.84
N ALA A 493 -3.31 -10.03 -7.77
CA ALA A 493 -3.24 -8.59 -8.04
C ALA A 493 -2.33 -7.92 -6.99
N LEU A 494 -1.35 -7.17 -7.46
CA LEU A 494 -0.50 -6.38 -6.56
C LEU A 494 -1.35 -5.28 -5.91
N ALA A 495 -1.10 -5.03 -4.62
CA ALA A 495 -1.75 -3.96 -3.88
C ALA A 495 -0.81 -3.34 -2.84
N GLN A 496 -1.09 -2.09 -2.48
CA GLN A 496 -0.49 -1.35 -1.37
C GLN A 496 1.05 -1.39 -1.42
N GLU A 497 1.68 -1.96 -0.38
CA GLU A 497 3.14 -2.07 -0.25
C GLU A 497 3.79 -2.81 -1.42
N GLN A 498 3.10 -3.71 -2.11
CA GLN A 498 3.65 -4.41 -3.27
C GLN A 498 3.82 -3.48 -4.47
N ILE A 499 2.85 -2.58 -4.70
CA ILE A 499 2.94 -1.55 -5.74
C ILE A 499 4.02 -0.54 -5.38
N MET A 500 4.06 -0.10 -4.11
CA MET A 500 5.12 0.78 -3.62
C MET A 500 6.51 0.13 -3.68
N GLY A 501 6.58 -1.20 -3.59
CA GLY A 501 7.77 -2.00 -3.82
C GLY A 501 8.38 -1.77 -5.21
N LEU A 502 7.55 -1.60 -6.24
CA LEU A 502 8.02 -1.26 -7.60
C LEU A 502 8.63 0.14 -7.65
N TYR A 503 8.01 1.13 -7.00
CA TYR A 503 8.58 2.47 -6.87
C TYR A 503 9.96 2.44 -6.18
N HIS A 504 10.06 1.73 -5.04
CA HIS A 504 11.31 1.59 -4.31
C HIS A 504 12.38 0.84 -5.11
N ARG A 505 11.98 -0.15 -5.92
CA ARG A 505 12.87 -0.85 -6.84
C ARG A 505 13.50 0.10 -7.83
N ILE A 506 12.69 0.97 -8.45
CA ILE A 506 13.17 1.97 -9.40
C ILE A 506 14.10 2.97 -8.72
N ALA A 507 13.69 3.51 -7.57
CA ALA A 507 14.48 4.47 -6.81
C ALA A 507 15.85 3.91 -6.36
N ARG A 508 15.95 2.60 -6.12
CA ARG A 508 17.20 1.92 -5.70
C ARG A 508 18.00 1.36 -6.87
N SER A 509 17.48 1.45 -8.09
CA SER A 509 18.03 0.76 -9.27
C SER A 509 18.23 -0.75 -9.06
N ASP A 510 17.34 -1.39 -8.31
CA ASP A 510 17.39 -2.83 -7.99
C ASP A 510 16.73 -3.66 -9.10
N PHE A 511 17.44 -3.85 -10.21
CA PHE A 511 16.91 -4.52 -11.38
C PHE A 511 17.63 -5.83 -11.69
N ARG A 512 16.89 -6.77 -12.26
CA ARG A 512 17.46 -7.86 -13.05
C ARG A 512 17.92 -7.34 -14.41
N SER A 513 18.78 -8.09 -15.07
CA SER A 513 19.28 -7.77 -16.40
C SER A 513 19.42 -9.05 -17.20
N GLY A 514 19.04 -8.99 -18.48
CA GLY A 514 19.05 -10.11 -19.38
C GLY A 514 18.40 -9.73 -20.70
N THR A 515 18.08 -10.74 -21.51
CA THR A 515 17.39 -10.55 -22.79
C THR A 515 16.24 -11.54 -22.86
N GLY A 516 15.03 -11.03 -22.65
CA GLY A 516 13.78 -11.76 -22.85
C GLY A 516 13.42 -11.86 -24.34
N ILE A 517 12.31 -12.53 -24.62
CA ILE A 517 11.73 -12.62 -25.96
C ILE A 517 10.27 -12.17 -25.89
N VAL A 518 9.76 -11.68 -27.01
CA VAL A 518 8.36 -11.30 -27.16
C VAL A 518 7.71 -12.31 -28.09
N GLU A 519 6.59 -12.88 -27.66
CA GLU A 519 5.79 -13.79 -28.45
C GLU A 519 4.37 -13.25 -28.59
N GLU A 520 3.92 -13.06 -29.83
CA GLU A 520 2.53 -12.71 -30.12
C GLU A 520 1.62 -13.92 -29.88
N ARG A 521 0.51 -13.70 -29.19
CA ARG A 521 -0.50 -14.73 -28.88
C ARG A 521 -1.90 -14.12 -28.99
N SER A 522 -2.84 -14.82 -29.62
CA SER A 522 -4.27 -14.46 -29.60
C SER A 522 -4.97 -15.25 -28.49
N LEU A 523 -5.89 -14.58 -27.79
CA LEU A 523 -6.65 -15.14 -26.67
C LEU A 523 -8.15 -14.88 -26.78
N ASP A 524 -8.56 -13.96 -27.65
CA ASP A 524 -9.95 -13.50 -27.80
C ASP A 524 -10.92 -14.66 -28.06
N GLU A 525 -10.58 -15.54 -28.99
CA GLU A 525 -11.42 -16.69 -29.34
C GLU A 525 -11.49 -17.71 -28.20
N ALA A 526 -10.37 -18.03 -27.55
CA ALA A 526 -10.34 -18.98 -26.43
C ALA A 526 -11.16 -18.47 -25.23
N TYR A 527 -11.09 -17.17 -24.95
CA TYR A 527 -11.88 -16.52 -23.91
C TYR A 527 -13.39 -16.60 -24.22
N ILE A 528 -13.81 -16.26 -25.44
CA ILE A 528 -15.22 -16.37 -25.85
C ILE A 528 -15.71 -17.81 -25.77
N CYS A 529 -14.96 -18.77 -26.33
CA CYS A 529 -15.33 -20.18 -26.29
C CYS A 529 -15.47 -20.70 -24.87
N ARG A 530 -14.57 -20.32 -23.97
CA ARG A 530 -14.64 -20.76 -22.57
C ARG A 530 -15.90 -20.25 -21.85
N ILE A 531 -16.41 -19.07 -22.20
CA ILE A 531 -17.68 -18.56 -21.67
C ILE A 531 -18.87 -19.27 -22.34
N GLU A 532 -18.82 -19.42 -23.67
CA GLU A 532 -19.83 -20.11 -24.48
C GLU A 532 -20.08 -21.56 -24.02
N GLU A 533 -19.02 -22.29 -23.69
CA GLU A 533 -19.11 -23.67 -23.21
C GLU A 533 -19.76 -23.81 -21.83
N ASP A 534 -19.73 -22.75 -21.02
CA ASP A 534 -20.25 -22.74 -19.65
C ASP A 534 -21.67 -22.17 -19.56
N VAL A 535 -21.99 -21.12 -20.34
CA VAL A 535 -23.22 -20.34 -20.21
C VAL A 535 -24.30 -20.82 -21.16
N ASN A 536 -25.48 -21.16 -20.63
CA ASN A 536 -26.60 -21.65 -21.44
C ASN A 536 -27.80 -20.69 -21.45
N ILE A 537 -28.11 -20.11 -22.61
CA ILE A 537 -29.26 -19.21 -22.80
C ILE A 537 -30.50 -20.01 -23.19
N SER A 538 -31.48 -20.08 -22.29
CA SER A 538 -32.67 -20.95 -22.45
C SER A 538 -33.84 -20.35 -23.25
N ARG A 539 -33.76 -19.06 -23.63
CA ARG A 539 -34.80 -18.38 -24.43
C ARG A 539 -34.19 -17.26 -25.27
N ASP A 540 -34.88 -16.91 -26.35
CA ASP A 540 -34.49 -15.78 -27.19
C ASP A 540 -34.46 -14.49 -26.37
N LEU A 541 -33.32 -13.80 -26.41
CA LEU A 541 -33.10 -12.52 -25.79
C LEU A 541 -32.69 -11.50 -26.84
N LYS A 542 -33.12 -10.27 -26.60
CA LYS A 542 -32.76 -9.07 -27.36
C LYS A 542 -32.24 -8.07 -26.37
N ILE A 543 -30.99 -7.67 -26.51
CA ILE A 543 -30.32 -6.78 -25.57
C ILE A 543 -29.66 -5.63 -26.30
N VAL A 544 -29.51 -4.51 -25.61
CA VAL A 544 -28.62 -3.41 -26.04
C VAL A 544 -27.29 -3.54 -25.30
N ILE A 545 -26.18 -3.44 -26.02
CA ILE A 545 -24.84 -3.39 -25.42
C ILE A 545 -24.27 -2.00 -25.64
N ASP A 546 -23.96 -1.33 -24.54
CA ASP A 546 -23.21 -0.09 -24.54
C ASP A 546 -21.74 -0.36 -24.23
N GLY A 547 -20.88 -0.18 -25.24
CA GLY A 547 -19.43 -0.30 -25.10
C GLY A 547 -18.73 0.98 -24.65
N GLY A 548 -19.41 2.14 -24.65
CA GLY A 548 -18.82 3.44 -24.31
C GLY A 548 -17.55 3.80 -25.10
N ASN A 549 -17.37 3.25 -26.30
CA ASN A 549 -16.14 3.29 -27.10
C ASN A 549 -14.89 2.68 -26.44
N GLY A 550 -15.07 1.92 -25.35
CA GLY A 550 -14.02 1.15 -24.70
C GLY A 550 -13.73 -0.20 -25.38
N VAL A 551 -12.70 -0.88 -24.89
CA VAL A 551 -12.23 -2.15 -25.46
C VAL A 551 -13.23 -3.30 -25.33
N ALA A 552 -14.18 -3.18 -24.39
CA ALA A 552 -15.20 -4.20 -24.13
C ALA A 552 -16.19 -4.36 -25.29
N GLY A 553 -16.47 -3.30 -26.06
CA GLY A 553 -17.54 -3.26 -27.06
C GLY A 553 -17.51 -4.40 -28.09
N PRO A 554 -16.42 -4.54 -28.90
CA PRO A 554 -16.39 -5.53 -29.97
C PRO A 554 -16.47 -6.98 -29.48
N ILE A 555 -15.78 -7.27 -28.38
CA ILE A 555 -15.72 -8.62 -27.80
C ILE A 555 -17.00 -8.98 -27.05
N ALA A 556 -17.64 -8.02 -26.37
CA ALA A 556 -18.97 -8.22 -25.79
C ALA A 556 -19.98 -8.54 -26.91
N SER A 557 -20.04 -7.75 -27.97
CA SER A 557 -20.94 -8.01 -29.09
C SER A 557 -20.72 -9.41 -29.70
N ARG A 558 -19.46 -9.79 -29.98
CA ARG A 558 -19.12 -11.14 -30.47
C ARG A 558 -19.57 -12.23 -29.50
N LEU A 559 -19.30 -12.07 -28.20
CA LEU A 559 -19.64 -13.04 -27.17
C LEU A 559 -21.16 -13.27 -27.10
N PHE A 560 -21.95 -12.21 -26.97
CA PHE A 560 -23.39 -12.37 -26.77
C PHE A 560 -24.12 -12.82 -28.05
N ASN A 561 -23.67 -12.38 -29.23
CA ASN A 561 -24.18 -12.95 -30.50
C ASN A 561 -23.91 -14.46 -30.57
N ARG A 562 -22.74 -14.91 -30.10
CA ARG A 562 -22.36 -16.33 -30.10
C ARG A 562 -23.15 -17.17 -29.10
N LEU A 563 -23.57 -16.56 -27.98
CA LEU A 563 -24.53 -17.13 -27.05
C LEU A 563 -25.99 -17.18 -27.59
N GLY A 564 -26.21 -16.79 -28.86
CA GLY A 564 -27.52 -16.83 -29.52
C GLY A 564 -28.43 -15.64 -29.16
N ILE A 565 -27.87 -14.55 -28.63
CA ILE A 565 -28.63 -13.36 -28.24
C ILE A 565 -28.67 -12.35 -29.40
N GLU A 566 -29.82 -11.75 -29.66
CA GLU A 566 -29.93 -10.61 -30.58
C GLU A 566 -29.32 -9.37 -29.92
N VAL A 567 -28.18 -8.91 -30.44
CA VAL A 567 -27.44 -7.76 -29.90
C VAL A 567 -27.70 -6.51 -30.72
N ILE A 568 -28.06 -5.44 -30.05
CA ILE A 568 -28.05 -4.07 -30.59
C ILE A 568 -26.84 -3.35 -30.02
N GLU A 569 -25.92 -2.96 -30.89
CA GLU A 569 -24.67 -2.30 -30.49
C GLU A 569 -24.88 -0.80 -30.32
N LEU A 570 -24.46 -0.29 -29.17
CA LEU A 570 -24.34 1.12 -28.87
C LEU A 570 -22.86 1.40 -28.54
N TYR A 571 -22.25 2.31 -29.30
CA TYR A 571 -20.86 2.76 -29.09
C TYR A 571 -19.83 1.62 -28.94
N CYS A 572 -20.02 0.49 -29.64
CA CYS A 572 -19.14 -0.69 -29.53
C CYS A 572 -17.84 -0.60 -30.36
N ASN A 573 -17.69 0.41 -31.22
CA ASN A 573 -16.43 0.66 -31.90
C ASN A 573 -15.44 1.33 -30.94
N VAL A 574 -14.23 0.77 -30.85
CA VAL A 574 -13.17 1.29 -29.99
C VAL A 574 -12.68 2.63 -30.51
N ASP A 575 -12.79 3.66 -29.67
CA ASP A 575 -12.26 4.99 -29.92
C ASP A 575 -11.82 5.61 -28.59
N GLY A 576 -10.50 5.65 -28.38
CA GLY A 576 -9.88 6.18 -27.17
C GLY A 576 -10.09 7.68 -26.92
N ASN A 577 -10.76 8.41 -27.84
CA ASN A 577 -11.24 9.76 -27.59
C ASN A 577 -12.53 9.80 -26.75
N PHE A 578 -13.25 8.67 -26.65
CA PHE A 578 -14.56 8.54 -26.01
C PHE A 578 -15.56 9.63 -26.47
N PRO A 579 -15.89 9.68 -27.78
CA PRO A 579 -16.59 10.82 -28.38
C PRO A 579 -18.07 10.96 -28.00
N ASN A 580 -18.68 9.94 -27.38
CA ASN A 580 -20.11 9.92 -27.05
C ASN A 580 -20.35 10.31 -25.58
N HIS A 581 -20.09 9.38 -24.66
CA HIS A 581 -20.05 9.61 -23.23
C HIS A 581 -18.81 8.92 -22.63
N HIS A 582 -18.46 9.26 -21.39
CA HIS A 582 -17.39 8.55 -20.71
C HIS A 582 -17.79 7.09 -20.46
N PRO A 583 -16.88 6.10 -20.61
CA PRO A 583 -17.17 4.70 -20.35
C PRO A 583 -17.12 4.41 -18.84
N ASP A 584 -17.99 5.09 -18.08
CA ASP A 584 -18.20 4.87 -16.66
C ASP A 584 -19.67 4.57 -16.38
N PRO A 585 -20.08 3.30 -16.39
CA PRO A 585 -21.47 2.92 -16.19
C PRO A 585 -21.94 3.07 -14.74
N GLY A 586 -21.05 3.50 -13.82
CA GLY A 586 -21.43 3.87 -12.46
C GLY A 586 -22.17 5.22 -12.36
N GLU A 587 -22.04 6.08 -13.37
CA GLU A 587 -22.68 7.39 -13.42
C GLU A 587 -23.98 7.33 -14.26
N PRO A 588 -25.15 7.66 -13.68
CA PRO A 588 -26.44 7.56 -14.37
C PRO A 588 -26.53 8.32 -15.70
N GLU A 589 -25.84 9.47 -15.82
CA GLU A 589 -25.79 10.27 -17.05
C GLU A 589 -25.21 9.51 -18.25
N ASN A 590 -24.30 8.58 -18.01
CA ASN A 590 -23.70 7.76 -19.06
C ASN A 590 -24.63 6.62 -19.53
N LEU A 591 -25.74 6.37 -18.83
CA LEU A 591 -26.70 5.31 -19.17
C LEU A 591 -27.94 5.82 -19.93
N VAL A 592 -28.04 7.14 -20.16
CA VAL A 592 -29.21 7.75 -20.82
C VAL A 592 -29.40 7.26 -22.25
N ALA A 593 -28.30 7.11 -23.00
CA ALA A 593 -28.36 6.59 -24.37
C ALA A 593 -28.79 5.12 -24.38
N LEU A 594 -28.29 4.32 -23.44
CA LEU A 594 -28.70 2.92 -23.26
C LEU A 594 -30.21 2.81 -22.94
N GLN A 595 -30.72 3.62 -22.00
CA GLN A 595 -32.14 3.66 -21.67
C GLN A 595 -33.02 4.00 -22.89
N ALA A 596 -32.60 4.98 -23.69
CA ALA A 596 -33.30 5.36 -24.91
C ALA A 596 -33.30 4.23 -25.96
N ALA A 597 -32.15 3.58 -26.17
CA ALA A 597 -32.02 2.48 -27.11
C ALA A 597 -32.86 1.25 -26.70
N ILE A 598 -32.94 0.94 -25.40
CA ILE A 598 -33.81 -0.14 -24.89
C ILE A 598 -35.27 0.13 -25.26
N ALA A 599 -35.74 1.36 -25.03
CA ALA A 599 -37.10 1.75 -25.36
C ALA A 599 -37.36 1.77 -26.87
N GLU A 600 -36.44 2.30 -27.66
CA GLU A 600 -36.53 2.38 -29.13
C GLU A 600 -36.64 0.99 -29.77
N HIS A 601 -35.80 0.05 -29.31
CA HIS A 601 -35.73 -1.28 -29.90
C HIS A 601 -36.60 -2.33 -29.20
N SER A 602 -37.35 -1.94 -28.17
CA SER A 602 -38.12 -2.86 -27.32
C SER A 602 -37.25 -4.02 -26.82
N ALA A 603 -36.02 -3.71 -26.39
CA ALA A 603 -35.09 -4.70 -25.88
C ALA A 603 -35.52 -5.20 -24.49
N HIS A 604 -35.12 -6.42 -24.15
CA HIS A 604 -35.46 -7.04 -22.86
C HIS A 604 -34.66 -6.44 -21.69
N LEU A 605 -33.48 -5.89 -21.98
CA LEU A 605 -32.61 -5.16 -21.06
C LEU A 605 -31.44 -4.56 -21.85
N GLY A 606 -30.60 -3.78 -21.18
CA GLY A 606 -29.31 -3.36 -21.69
C GLY A 606 -28.18 -3.60 -20.70
N LEU A 607 -26.98 -3.82 -21.23
CA LEU A 607 -25.74 -3.93 -20.48
C LEU A 607 -24.81 -2.80 -20.90
N ALA A 608 -24.18 -2.13 -19.93
CA ALA A 608 -23.12 -1.16 -20.17
C ALA A 608 -21.82 -1.63 -19.54
N PHE A 609 -20.73 -1.55 -20.28
CA PHE A 609 -19.38 -1.89 -19.82
C PHE A 609 -18.55 -0.64 -19.62
N ASP A 610 -17.59 -0.71 -18.70
CA ASP A 610 -16.63 0.37 -18.54
C ASP A 610 -15.45 0.24 -19.52
N GLY A 611 -14.56 1.24 -19.50
CA GLY A 611 -13.55 1.42 -20.55
C GLY A 611 -12.64 0.22 -20.79
N ASP A 612 -12.38 -0.60 -19.75
CA ASP A 612 -11.57 -1.80 -19.81
C ASP A 612 -12.33 -3.12 -19.55
N GLY A 613 -13.65 -3.07 -19.37
CA GLY A 613 -14.54 -4.24 -19.38
C GLY A 613 -14.52 -5.12 -18.13
N ASP A 614 -13.97 -4.65 -17.01
CA ASP A 614 -14.02 -5.39 -15.73
C ASP A 614 -15.20 -4.98 -14.84
N ARG A 615 -16.03 -4.03 -15.31
CA ARG A 615 -17.30 -3.65 -14.68
C ARG A 615 -18.47 -3.78 -15.65
N VAL A 616 -19.64 -4.08 -15.09
CA VAL A 616 -20.90 -4.12 -15.83
C VAL A 616 -22.02 -3.45 -15.05
N ALA A 617 -22.85 -2.68 -15.74
CA ALA A 617 -24.14 -2.20 -15.25
C ALA A 617 -25.27 -2.76 -16.11
N LEU A 618 -26.47 -2.82 -15.53
CA LEU A 618 -27.67 -3.34 -16.18
C LEU A 618 -28.78 -2.30 -16.09
N VAL A 619 -29.48 -2.11 -17.20
CA VAL A 619 -30.72 -1.34 -17.29
C VAL A 619 -31.84 -2.29 -17.71
N ASP A 620 -32.95 -2.31 -16.97
CA ASP A 620 -34.07 -3.21 -17.26
C ASP A 620 -34.90 -2.77 -18.49
N ASN A 621 -35.89 -3.57 -18.87
CA ASN A 621 -36.81 -3.28 -19.99
C ASN A 621 -37.69 -2.02 -19.81
N LEU A 622 -37.76 -1.45 -18.59
CA LEU A 622 -38.49 -0.21 -18.31
C LEU A 622 -37.55 1.00 -18.22
N GLY A 623 -36.25 0.80 -18.42
CA GLY A 623 -35.23 1.84 -18.31
C GLY A 623 -34.76 2.08 -16.88
N ASN A 624 -35.08 1.23 -15.91
CA ASN A 624 -34.56 1.39 -14.54
C ASN A 624 -33.12 0.89 -14.46
N ILE A 625 -32.25 1.68 -13.83
CA ILE A 625 -30.89 1.27 -13.51
C ILE A 625 -30.93 0.27 -12.36
N ILE A 626 -30.34 -0.91 -12.57
CA ILE A 626 -30.19 -1.93 -11.54
C ILE A 626 -28.80 -1.85 -10.94
N TRP A 627 -28.72 -1.36 -9.71
CA TRP A 627 -27.45 -1.13 -9.03
C TRP A 627 -26.69 -2.44 -8.73
N PRO A 628 -25.35 -2.41 -8.70
CA PRO A 628 -24.53 -3.63 -8.61
C PRO A 628 -24.78 -4.53 -7.40
N ASP A 629 -25.16 -3.97 -6.26
CA ASP A 629 -25.52 -4.75 -5.08
C ASP A 629 -26.80 -5.59 -5.29
N ARG A 630 -27.73 -5.14 -6.12
CA ARG A 630 -28.92 -5.92 -6.52
C ARG A 630 -28.61 -6.95 -7.60
N LEU A 631 -27.69 -6.65 -8.52
CA LEU A 631 -27.14 -7.66 -9.44
C LEU A 631 -26.45 -8.78 -8.66
N LEU A 632 -25.71 -8.43 -7.62
CA LEU A 632 -25.10 -9.40 -6.71
C LEU A 632 -26.16 -10.25 -5.99
N MET A 633 -27.29 -9.67 -5.55
CA MET A 633 -28.39 -10.46 -4.97
C MET A 633 -28.89 -11.53 -5.95
N LEU A 634 -29.09 -11.19 -7.23
CA LEU A 634 -29.53 -12.15 -8.24
C LEU A 634 -28.49 -13.27 -8.46
N LEU A 635 -27.20 -12.92 -8.52
CA LEU A 635 -26.11 -13.91 -8.60
C LEU A 635 -26.08 -14.81 -7.36
N ILE A 636 -26.33 -14.29 -6.16
CA ILE A 636 -26.37 -15.06 -4.92
C ILE A 636 -27.53 -16.06 -4.93
N GLU A 637 -28.73 -15.63 -5.33
CA GLU A 637 -29.91 -16.49 -5.40
C GLU A 637 -29.69 -17.70 -6.33
N ASP A 638 -28.91 -17.53 -7.39
CA ASP A 638 -28.53 -18.60 -8.30
C ASP A 638 -27.37 -19.46 -7.75
N ILE A 639 -26.24 -18.84 -7.41
CA ILE A 639 -24.98 -19.54 -7.12
C ILE A 639 -25.02 -20.25 -5.76
N LEU A 640 -25.55 -19.60 -4.73
CA LEU A 640 -25.38 -20.05 -3.35
C LEU A 640 -26.15 -21.35 -3.02
N PRO A 641 -27.35 -21.62 -3.56
CA PRO A 641 -28.02 -22.91 -3.38
C PRO A 641 -27.19 -24.13 -3.84
N ARG A 642 -26.32 -23.97 -4.84
CA ARG A 642 -25.39 -25.02 -5.29
C ARG A 642 -24.11 -25.10 -4.44
N ASN A 643 -23.89 -24.11 -3.57
CA ASN A 643 -22.66 -23.91 -2.82
C ASN A 643 -22.97 -23.59 -1.33
N PRO A 644 -23.72 -24.44 -0.62
CA PRO A 644 -24.19 -24.15 0.73
C PRO A 644 -23.04 -23.95 1.71
N GLY A 645 -23.19 -22.98 2.60
CA GLY A 645 -22.21 -22.66 3.64
C GLY A 645 -20.94 -21.99 3.11
N ARG A 646 -20.87 -21.54 1.86
CA ARG A 646 -19.72 -20.81 1.31
C ARG A 646 -19.80 -19.32 1.61
N ASP A 647 -18.64 -18.66 1.61
CA ASP A 647 -18.54 -17.22 1.81
C ASP A 647 -18.99 -16.46 0.56
N VAL A 648 -19.70 -15.35 0.77
CA VAL A 648 -20.06 -14.37 -0.24
C VAL A 648 -19.51 -13.02 0.17
N LEU A 649 -18.72 -12.40 -0.72
CA LEU A 649 -17.99 -11.17 -0.43
C LEU A 649 -18.71 -9.94 -1.00
N TYR A 650 -18.84 -8.88 -0.22
CA TYR A 650 -19.35 -7.60 -0.72
C TYR A 650 -18.70 -6.43 0.01
N ASP A 651 -18.64 -5.27 -0.65
CA ASP A 651 -17.94 -4.12 -0.08
C ASP A 651 -18.79 -3.28 0.88
N VAL A 652 -18.14 -2.43 1.68
CA VAL A 652 -18.81 -1.55 2.65
C VAL A 652 -19.79 -0.55 2.02
N LYS A 653 -19.75 -0.33 0.70
CA LYS A 653 -20.74 0.53 0.01
C LYS A 653 -22.02 -0.22 -0.32
N SER A 654 -22.03 -1.55 -0.33
CA SER A 654 -23.17 -2.33 -0.80
C SER A 654 -24.34 -2.38 0.19
N SER A 655 -25.56 -2.61 -0.32
CA SER A 655 -26.80 -2.66 0.46
C SER A 655 -26.74 -3.55 1.72
N ARG A 656 -27.36 -3.09 2.81
CA ARG A 656 -27.54 -3.88 4.05
C ARG A 656 -28.37 -5.14 3.85
N HIS A 657 -29.15 -5.24 2.76
CA HIS A 657 -30.00 -6.39 2.45
C HIS A 657 -29.21 -7.62 1.97
N LEU A 658 -27.94 -7.45 1.58
CA LEU A 658 -27.09 -8.58 1.17
C LEU A 658 -26.86 -9.57 2.31
N ALA A 659 -26.56 -9.10 3.53
CA ALA A 659 -26.26 -10.02 4.64
C ALA A 659 -27.45 -10.93 4.99
N PRO A 660 -28.68 -10.40 5.18
CA PRO A 660 -29.87 -11.23 5.38
C PRO A 660 -30.18 -12.16 4.20
N LEU A 661 -29.97 -11.71 2.95
CA LEU A 661 -30.20 -12.51 1.76
C LEU A 661 -29.22 -13.69 1.68
N ILE A 662 -27.92 -13.44 1.88
CA ILE A 662 -26.89 -14.48 1.92
C ILE A 662 -27.19 -15.51 3.01
N ASN A 663 -27.54 -15.06 4.22
CA ASN A 663 -27.92 -15.94 5.33
C ASN A 663 -29.15 -16.81 4.97
N ARG A 664 -30.17 -16.21 4.33
CA ARG A 664 -31.39 -16.93 3.90
C ARG A 664 -31.10 -18.05 2.91
N HIS A 665 -30.13 -17.83 2.02
CA HIS A 665 -29.68 -18.82 1.04
C HIS A 665 -28.57 -19.75 1.58
N GLY A 666 -28.30 -19.71 2.89
CA GLY A 666 -27.41 -20.66 3.57
C GLY A 666 -25.91 -20.36 3.42
N GLY A 667 -25.54 -19.15 3.04
CA GLY A 667 -24.15 -18.70 2.89
C GLY A 667 -23.62 -17.93 4.09
N ARG A 668 -22.35 -17.55 4.05
CA ARG A 668 -21.71 -16.67 5.03
C ARG A 668 -21.47 -15.27 4.43
N PRO A 669 -22.12 -14.21 4.94
CA PRO A 669 -21.90 -12.87 4.45
C PRO A 669 -20.57 -12.31 4.98
N THR A 670 -19.69 -11.90 4.08
CA THR A 670 -18.45 -11.21 4.44
C THR A 670 -18.45 -9.81 3.83
N MET A 671 -18.64 -8.80 4.67
CA MET A 671 -18.44 -7.40 4.29
C MET A 671 -16.95 -7.04 4.34
N TRP A 672 -16.41 -6.45 3.28
CA TRP A 672 -14.98 -6.16 3.15
C TRP A 672 -14.68 -4.77 2.58
N LYS A 673 -13.39 -4.43 2.52
CA LYS A 673 -12.90 -3.11 2.07
C LYS A 673 -13.17 -2.93 0.58
N THR A 674 -13.53 -1.72 0.17
CA THR A 674 -13.69 -1.40 -1.26
C THR A 674 -12.31 -1.30 -1.94
N GLY A 675 -12.19 -1.93 -3.10
CA GLY A 675 -10.99 -1.95 -3.94
C GLY A 675 -10.78 -3.31 -4.58
N HIS A 676 -10.75 -3.34 -5.92
CA HIS A 676 -10.78 -4.58 -6.68
C HIS A 676 -9.63 -5.56 -6.35
N SER A 677 -8.41 -5.07 -6.17
CA SER A 677 -7.28 -5.91 -5.75
C SER A 677 -7.45 -6.49 -4.33
N LEU A 678 -8.07 -5.75 -3.39
CA LEU A 678 -8.35 -6.25 -2.03
C LEU A 678 -9.46 -7.28 -2.03
N MET A 679 -10.48 -7.08 -2.87
CA MET A 679 -11.60 -8.01 -3.03
C MET A 679 -11.14 -9.34 -3.62
N LYS A 680 -10.34 -9.32 -4.70
CA LYS A 680 -9.73 -10.54 -5.28
C LYS A 680 -8.92 -11.33 -4.27
N LYS A 681 -8.05 -10.63 -3.52
CA LYS A 681 -7.25 -11.27 -2.47
C LYS A 681 -8.14 -11.92 -1.41
N LYS A 682 -9.15 -11.19 -0.93
CA LYS A 682 -10.06 -11.70 0.11
C LYS A 682 -10.94 -12.84 -0.38
N LEU A 683 -11.38 -12.81 -1.64
CA LEU A 683 -12.14 -13.88 -2.28
C LEU A 683 -11.30 -15.17 -2.26
N ARG A 684 -10.03 -15.10 -2.64
CA ARG A 684 -9.09 -16.24 -2.58
C ARG A 684 -8.84 -16.71 -1.14
N ASP A 685 -8.54 -15.79 -0.22
CA ASP A 685 -8.24 -16.13 1.18
C ASP A 685 -9.40 -16.87 1.87
N LEU A 686 -10.64 -16.55 1.51
CA LEU A 686 -11.84 -17.18 2.04
C LEU A 686 -12.35 -18.35 1.21
N ASP A 687 -11.78 -18.56 0.02
CA ASP A 687 -12.36 -19.43 -1.00
C ASP A 687 -13.86 -19.09 -1.19
N ALA A 688 -14.16 -17.80 -1.35
CA ALA A 688 -15.53 -17.30 -1.50
C ALA A 688 -16.09 -17.68 -2.88
N VAL A 689 -17.39 -18.01 -2.93
CA VAL A 689 -18.02 -18.53 -4.15
C VAL A 689 -18.36 -17.42 -5.15
N VAL A 690 -18.74 -16.25 -4.63
CA VAL A 690 -19.04 -15.07 -5.42
C VAL A 690 -18.79 -13.82 -4.57
N GLY A 691 -18.43 -12.73 -5.21
CA GLY A 691 -18.48 -11.42 -4.59
C GLY A 691 -18.76 -10.29 -5.56
N GLY A 692 -19.02 -9.11 -5.03
CA GLY A 692 -19.23 -7.92 -5.84
C GLY A 692 -18.99 -6.62 -5.08
N GLU A 693 -18.74 -5.55 -5.82
CA GLU A 693 -18.59 -4.21 -5.29
C GLU A 693 -19.69 -3.31 -5.83
N TYR A 694 -20.05 -2.29 -5.06
CA TYR A 694 -21.01 -1.28 -5.52
C TYR A 694 -20.56 -0.53 -6.80
N SER A 695 -19.26 -0.56 -7.13
CA SER A 695 -18.73 0.03 -8.35
C SER A 695 -19.04 -0.77 -9.63
N GLY A 696 -19.52 -2.02 -9.53
CA GLY A 696 -19.84 -2.86 -10.69
C GLY A 696 -18.84 -3.97 -11.00
N HIS A 697 -17.80 -4.16 -10.18
CA HIS A 697 -16.94 -5.34 -10.27
C HIS A 697 -17.62 -6.56 -9.65
N PHE A 698 -17.62 -7.69 -10.35
CA PHE A 698 -18.13 -8.97 -9.86
C PHE A 698 -17.06 -10.05 -9.95
N TYR A 699 -16.87 -10.78 -8.86
CA TYR A 699 -15.86 -11.82 -8.68
C TYR A 699 -16.55 -13.16 -8.58
N ILE A 700 -16.70 -13.87 -9.69
CA ILE A 700 -17.38 -15.16 -9.71
C ILE A 700 -16.34 -16.26 -9.61
N GLY A 701 -16.34 -17.01 -8.50
CA GLY A 701 -15.47 -18.17 -8.30
C GLY A 701 -16.13 -19.48 -8.77
N GLU A 702 -17.46 -19.60 -8.64
CA GLU A 702 -18.19 -20.76 -9.15
C GLU A 702 -18.18 -20.78 -10.69
N ARG A 703 -17.74 -21.91 -11.27
CA ARG A 703 -17.61 -22.14 -12.72
C ARG A 703 -16.61 -21.21 -13.44
N TRP A 704 -15.90 -20.37 -12.70
CA TRP A 704 -14.95 -19.39 -13.22
C TRP A 704 -13.69 -19.30 -12.34
N TYR A 705 -12.95 -18.21 -12.45
CA TYR A 705 -11.60 -18.10 -11.88
C TYR A 705 -11.48 -17.10 -10.71
N GLY A 706 -12.57 -16.42 -10.33
CA GLY A 706 -12.61 -15.52 -9.16
C GLY A 706 -11.99 -14.13 -9.36
N PHE A 707 -11.64 -13.74 -10.60
CA PHE A 707 -11.29 -12.35 -10.92
C PHE A 707 -12.52 -11.54 -11.35
N ASP A 708 -12.39 -10.22 -11.32
CA ASP A 708 -13.36 -9.25 -11.84
C ASP A 708 -13.45 -9.34 -13.35
N ASP A 709 -14.64 -9.67 -13.85
CA ASP A 709 -14.93 -9.82 -15.27
C ASP A 709 -16.36 -9.36 -15.58
N GLY A 710 -16.49 -8.19 -16.20
CA GLY A 710 -17.79 -7.62 -16.54
C GLY A 710 -18.53 -8.46 -17.58
N LEU A 711 -17.82 -9.00 -18.57
CA LEU A 711 -18.41 -9.77 -19.67
C LEU A 711 -18.94 -11.12 -19.17
N TYR A 712 -18.16 -11.84 -18.38
CA TYR A 712 -18.62 -13.08 -17.76
C TYR A 712 -19.77 -12.84 -16.78
N ALA A 713 -19.70 -11.79 -15.95
CA ALA A 713 -20.80 -11.42 -15.07
C ALA A 713 -22.08 -11.08 -15.87
N GLY A 714 -21.96 -10.35 -16.98
CA GLY A 714 -23.06 -10.09 -17.90
C GLY A 714 -23.66 -11.38 -18.47
N ALA A 715 -22.81 -12.33 -18.91
CA ALA A 715 -23.26 -13.63 -19.41
C ALA A 715 -24.00 -14.45 -18.35
N ARG A 716 -23.51 -14.46 -17.10
CA ARG A 716 -24.16 -15.14 -15.97
C ARG A 716 -25.49 -14.48 -15.58
N LEU A 717 -25.59 -13.16 -15.60
CA LEU A 717 -26.85 -12.45 -15.38
C LEU A 717 -27.87 -12.81 -16.47
N LEU A 718 -27.44 -12.86 -17.74
CA LEU A 718 -28.29 -13.23 -18.86
C LEU A 718 -28.75 -14.70 -18.79
N GLU A 719 -27.89 -15.62 -18.38
CA GLU A 719 -28.24 -17.03 -18.10
C GLU A 719 -29.41 -17.11 -17.10
N ILE A 720 -29.27 -16.41 -15.97
CA ILE A 720 -30.29 -16.41 -14.91
C ILE A 720 -31.60 -15.79 -15.43
N LEU A 721 -31.53 -14.64 -16.09
CA LEU A 721 -32.70 -13.94 -16.63
C LEU A 721 -33.38 -14.68 -17.80
N ALA A 722 -32.62 -15.47 -18.58
CA ALA A 722 -33.16 -16.34 -19.61
C ALA A 722 -33.95 -17.50 -19.02
N SER A 723 -33.56 -17.97 -17.82
CA SER A 723 -34.27 -19.06 -17.11
C SER A 723 -35.59 -18.62 -16.46
N ARG A 724 -35.84 -17.30 -16.39
CA ARG A 724 -37.07 -16.71 -15.84
C ARG A 724 -38.05 -16.39 -16.95
N THR A 725 -39.35 -16.53 -16.64
CA THR A 725 -40.45 -16.19 -17.56
C THR A 725 -40.84 -14.72 -17.47
N GLU A 726 -40.52 -14.10 -16.35
CA GLU A 726 -40.85 -12.73 -16.01
C GLU A 726 -39.92 -11.74 -16.73
N PRO A 727 -40.41 -10.52 -17.06
CA PRO A 727 -39.56 -9.42 -17.51
C PRO A 727 -38.45 -9.08 -16.50
N CYS A 728 -37.35 -8.51 -16.99
CA CYS A 728 -36.21 -8.13 -16.16
C CYS A 728 -36.62 -7.19 -15.00
N SER A 729 -37.50 -6.22 -15.28
CA SER A 729 -38.06 -5.31 -14.28
C SER A 729 -38.74 -6.03 -13.12
N ASP A 730 -39.50 -7.08 -13.43
CA ASP A 730 -40.29 -7.81 -12.45
C ASP A 730 -39.39 -8.70 -11.60
N VAL A 731 -38.38 -9.35 -12.21
CA VAL A 731 -37.37 -10.14 -11.48
C VAL A 731 -36.70 -9.27 -10.41
N PHE A 732 -36.22 -8.08 -10.79
CA PHE A 732 -35.60 -7.18 -9.82
C PHE A 732 -36.60 -6.55 -8.86
N ALA A 733 -37.85 -6.30 -9.24
CA ALA A 733 -38.87 -5.76 -8.32
C ALA A 733 -39.11 -6.64 -7.07
N HIS A 734 -38.88 -7.95 -7.16
CA HIS A 734 -39.00 -8.87 -6.01
C HIS A 734 -37.83 -8.79 -5.03
N LEU A 735 -36.67 -8.28 -5.46
CA LEU A 735 -35.49 -8.13 -4.61
C LEU A 735 -35.62 -6.88 -3.72
N PRO A 736 -35.17 -6.92 -2.46
CA PRO A 736 -35.26 -5.78 -1.58
C PRO A 736 -34.42 -4.60 -2.08
N GLN A 737 -34.90 -3.38 -1.84
CA GLN A 737 -34.22 -2.13 -2.19
C GLN A 737 -34.46 -1.08 -1.11
N ASP A 738 -33.40 -0.40 -0.70
CA ASP A 738 -33.50 0.83 0.10
C ASP A 738 -33.58 2.05 -0.83
N VAL A 739 -34.20 3.13 -0.35
CA VAL A 739 -33.96 4.46 -0.93
C VAL A 739 -32.53 4.84 -0.57
N SER A 740 -31.75 5.37 -1.52
CA SER A 740 -30.35 5.73 -1.27
C SER A 740 -29.97 7.06 -1.91
N THR A 741 -28.99 7.73 -1.31
CA THR A 741 -28.33 8.88 -1.93
C THR A 741 -27.36 8.42 -3.01
N PRO A 742 -27.03 9.30 -3.98
CA PRO A 742 -25.77 9.21 -4.72
C PRO A 742 -24.56 9.20 -3.78
N GLU A 743 -23.38 8.89 -4.33
CA GLU A 743 -22.13 9.06 -3.60
C GLU A 743 -21.87 10.55 -3.36
N ILE A 744 -21.64 10.93 -2.11
CA ILE A 744 -21.36 12.31 -1.70
C ILE A 744 -19.88 12.43 -1.42
N THR A 745 -19.21 13.41 -2.02
CA THR A 745 -17.78 13.64 -1.82
C THR A 745 -17.54 14.93 -1.05
N LEU A 746 -16.74 14.87 0.01
CA LEU A 746 -16.30 16.02 0.80
C LEU A 746 -14.80 16.24 0.60
N ASN A 747 -14.41 17.49 0.34
CA ASN A 747 -13.00 17.85 0.31
C ASN A 747 -12.43 17.94 1.74
N THR A 748 -11.22 17.42 1.92
CA THR A 748 -10.47 17.50 3.17
C THR A 748 -8.97 17.62 2.84
N THR A 749 -8.09 17.27 3.76
CA THR A 749 -6.63 17.21 3.54
C THR A 749 -6.11 15.80 3.79
N GLU A 750 -4.99 15.45 3.17
CA GLU A 750 -4.33 14.15 3.39
C GLU A 750 -4.01 13.91 4.87
N GLN A 751 -3.66 14.96 5.61
CA GLN A 751 -3.31 14.90 7.02
C GLN A 751 -4.53 14.70 7.93
N ARG A 752 -5.70 15.21 7.54
CA ARG A 752 -6.91 15.20 8.39
C ARG A 752 -7.85 14.04 8.11
N LYS A 753 -7.90 13.53 6.87
CA LYS A 753 -8.94 12.59 6.43
C LYS A 753 -9.10 11.35 7.33
N PHE A 754 -8.00 10.75 7.79
CA PHE A 754 -8.06 9.60 8.70
C PHE A 754 -8.48 10.00 10.13
N ALA A 755 -7.92 11.10 10.65
CA ALA A 755 -8.23 11.60 11.99
C ALA A 755 -9.71 11.99 12.14
N VAL A 756 -10.32 12.53 11.08
CA VAL A 756 -11.76 12.85 11.08
C VAL A 756 -12.61 11.60 11.28
N VAL A 757 -12.35 10.54 10.51
CA VAL A 757 -13.10 9.28 10.63
C VAL A 757 -12.88 8.61 11.99
N GLU A 758 -11.66 8.66 12.53
CA GLU A 758 -11.38 8.15 13.89
C GLU A 758 -12.14 8.91 14.99
N SER A 759 -12.28 10.24 14.86
CA SER A 759 -13.06 11.05 15.80
C SER A 759 -14.55 10.74 15.70
N LEU A 760 -15.10 10.62 14.49
CA LEU A 760 -16.50 10.25 14.27
C LEU A 760 -16.81 8.86 14.83
N ALA A 761 -15.89 7.90 14.71
CA ALA A 761 -16.08 6.55 15.26
C ALA A 761 -16.16 6.52 16.79
N LYS A 762 -15.72 7.59 17.48
CA LYS A 762 -15.77 7.73 18.95
C LYS A 762 -16.95 8.56 19.43
N ASP A 763 -17.72 9.16 18.52
CA ASP A 763 -18.87 9.99 18.85
C ASP A 763 -20.06 9.12 19.30
N SER A 764 -20.40 9.20 20.59
CA SER A 764 -21.44 8.39 21.20
C SER A 764 -22.84 8.67 20.65
N ASP A 765 -23.12 9.92 20.26
CA ASP A 765 -24.43 10.35 19.78
C ASP A 765 -24.65 9.90 18.32
N LEU A 766 -23.59 9.92 17.52
CA LEU A 766 -23.60 9.45 16.14
C LEU A 766 -23.88 7.95 16.06
N ILE A 767 -23.23 7.16 16.92
CA ILE A 767 -23.30 5.68 16.89
C ILE A 767 -24.38 5.08 17.79
N ALA A 768 -25.13 5.91 18.52
CA ALA A 768 -26.19 5.45 19.40
C ALA A 768 -27.24 4.61 18.65
N ASP A 769 -27.59 3.46 19.24
CA ASP A 769 -28.58 2.51 18.73
C ASP A 769 -28.27 1.91 17.35
N ALA A 770 -26.99 1.80 16.99
CA ALA A 770 -26.54 1.26 15.72
C ALA A 770 -25.50 0.14 15.86
N ARG A 771 -25.42 -0.71 14.85
CA ARG A 771 -24.28 -1.61 14.63
C ARG A 771 -23.21 -0.85 13.83
N VAL A 772 -21.98 -0.86 14.32
CA VAL A 772 -20.88 -0.08 13.74
C VAL A 772 -19.85 -1.00 13.12
N PHE A 773 -19.47 -0.72 11.89
CA PHE A 773 -18.42 -1.42 11.15
C PHE A 773 -17.30 -0.43 10.80
N THR A 774 -16.07 -0.80 11.15
CA THR A 774 -14.86 -0.01 10.91
C THR A 774 -13.90 -0.66 9.91
N THR A 775 -14.41 -1.61 9.11
CA THR A 775 -13.62 -2.38 8.13
C THR A 775 -12.95 -1.48 7.09
N ASP A 776 -13.68 -0.50 6.56
CA ASP A 776 -13.20 0.52 5.63
C ASP A 776 -14.00 1.81 5.84
N GLY A 777 -13.43 2.74 6.59
CA GLY A 777 -14.13 3.93 7.08
C GLY A 777 -15.01 3.64 8.29
N LEU A 778 -16.15 4.31 8.37
CA LEU A 778 -17.16 4.16 9.41
C LEU A 778 -18.52 3.93 8.74
N ARG A 779 -19.01 2.70 8.82
CA ARG A 779 -20.38 2.33 8.43
C ARG A 779 -21.22 2.11 9.68
N ILE A 780 -22.37 2.77 9.72
CA ILE A 780 -23.29 2.79 10.86
C ILE A 780 -24.63 2.25 10.37
N GLU A 781 -25.02 1.07 10.84
CA GLU A 781 -26.29 0.42 10.48
C GLU A 781 -27.30 0.52 11.62
N PHE A 782 -28.37 1.27 11.38
CA PHE A 782 -29.58 1.33 12.20
C PHE A 782 -30.57 0.24 11.76
N SER A 783 -31.68 0.10 12.49
CA SER A 783 -32.73 -0.86 12.14
C SER A 783 -33.42 -0.58 10.80
N ASP A 784 -33.54 0.69 10.44
CA ASP A 784 -34.31 1.25 9.31
C ASP A 784 -33.43 1.84 8.19
N GLY A 785 -32.11 1.88 8.37
CA GLY A 785 -31.19 2.43 7.38
C GLY A 785 -29.73 2.42 7.83
N TRP A 786 -28.84 2.96 6.99
CA TRP A 786 -27.42 3.01 7.27
C TRP A 786 -26.75 4.23 6.64
N GLY A 787 -25.61 4.62 7.22
CA GLY A 787 -24.74 5.67 6.69
C GLY A 787 -23.29 5.21 6.66
N LEU A 788 -22.55 5.58 5.62
CA LEU A 788 -21.13 5.32 5.47
C LEU A 788 -20.39 6.64 5.29
N ILE A 789 -19.22 6.74 5.93
CA ILE A 789 -18.18 7.70 5.59
C ILE A 789 -16.84 6.98 5.51
N ARG A 790 -16.15 7.12 4.39
CA ARG A 790 -14.83 6.49 4.18
C ARG A 790 -13.84 7.46 3.59
N VAL A 791 -12.57 7.10 3.77
CA VAL A 791 -11.43 7.87 3.26
C VAL A 791 -11.13 7.44 1.83
N SER A 792 -10.95 8.40 0.92
CA SER A 792 -10.41 8.10 -0.41
C SER A 792 -8.94 7.73 -0.31
N ASN A 793 -8.57 6.59 -0.89
CA ASN A 793 -7.18 6.12 -0.93
C ASN A 793 -6.29 6.94 -1.87
N THR A 794 -6.88 7.66 -2.82
CA THR A 794 -6.17 8.31 -3.94
C THR A 794 -6.26 9.83 -3.91
N THR A 795 -7.24 10.39 -3.20
CA THR A 795 -7.46 11.85 -3.14
C THR A 795 -7.73 12.31 -1.71
N PRO A 796 -7.50 13.60 -1.39
CA PRO A 796 -7.79 14.18 -0.07
C PRO A 796 -9.29 14.43 0.10
N ARG A 797 -10.08 13.36 -0.01
CA ARG A 797 -11.54 13.39 -0.01
C ARG A 797 -12.12 12.32 0.93
N LEU A 798 -13.28 12.63 1.47
CA LEU A 798 -14.14 11.68 2.18
C LEU A 798 -15.33 11.36 1.27
N THR A 799 -15.69 10.09 1.14
CA THR A 799 -16.85 9.66 0.35
C THR A 799 -17.90 9.11 1.29
N LEU A 800 -19.15 9.53 1.10
CA LEU A 800 -20.28 9.17 1.94
C LEU A 800 -21.40 8.58 1.08
N ARG A 801 -22.19 7.70 1.70
CA ARG A 801 -23.42 7.16 1.13
C ARG A 801 -24.40 6.90 2.26
N PHE A 802 -25.67 7.18 2.01
CA PHE A 802 -26.76 6.92 2.95
C PHE A 802 -27.87 6.14 2.26
N ALA A 803 -28.49 5.21 2.98
CA ALA A 803 -29.68 4.53 2.50
C ALA A 803 -30.60 4.13 3.66
N GLY A 804 -31.88 3.92 3.38
CA GLY A 804 -32.85 3.44 4.35
C GLY A 804 -34.22 3.17 3.75
N ASP A 805 -35.16 2.80 4.61
CA ASP A 805 -36.51 2.40 4.23
C ASP A 805 -37.28 3.54 3.50
N ASN A 806 -36.94 4.80 3.78
CA ASN A 806 -37.59 5.97 3.20
C ASN A 806 -36.72 7.25 3.32
N GLU A 807 -37.13 8.32 2.63
CA GLU A 807 -36.42 9.61 2.64
C GLU A 807 -36.28 10.23 4.04
N GLN A 808 -37.29 10.09 4.91
CA GLN A 808 -37.22 10.62 6.29
C GLN A 808 -36.09 9.96 7.08
N THR A 809 -35.87 8.67 6.86
CA THR A 809 -34.79 7.91 7.49
C THR A 809 -33.42 8.40 7.02
N ILE A 810 -33.26 8.60 5.71
CA ILE A 810 -32.03 9.16 5.13
C ILE A 810 -31.74 10.53 5.73
N LEU A 811 -32.74 11.43 5.77
CA LEU A 811 -32.59 12.77 6.34
C LEU A 811 -32.17 12.72 7.81
N ARG A 812 -32.74 11.81 8.62
CA ARG A 812 -32.36 11.61 10.02
C ARG A 812 -30.89 11.18 10.15
N ILE A 813 -30.45 10.21 9.35
CA ILE A 813 -29.07 9.70 9.38
C ILE A 813 -28.10 10.79 8.89
N GLN A 814 -28.44 11.50 7.81
CA GLN A 814 -27.68 12.64 7.31
C GLN A 814 -27.54 13.74 8.37
N GLN A 815 -28.62 14.10 9.07
CA GLN A 815 -28.58 15.09 10.14
C GLN A 815 -27.64 14.68 11.28
N ARG A 816 -27.68 13.41 11.73
CA ARG A 816 -26.75 12.89 12.73
C ARG A 816 -25.30 12.98 12.26
N MET A 817 -25.02 12.54 11.03
CA MET A 817 -23.68 12.62 10.44
C MET A 817 -23.20 14.07 10.31
N LYS A 818 -24.08 14.99 9.88
CA LYS A 818 -23.78 16.42 9.74
C LYS A 818 -23.45 17.07 11.08
N GLN A 819 -24.19 16.74 12.14
CA GLN A 819 -23.93 17.23 13.49
C GLN A 819 -22.55 16.78 13.97
N ALA A 820 -22.23 15.49 13.82
CA ALA A 820 -20.93 14.95 14.20
C ALA A 820 -19.78 15.54 13.36
N LEU A 821 -19.96 15.68 12.05
CA LEU A 821 -18.97 16.33 11.18
C LEU A 821 -18.75 17.80 11.56
N THR A 822 -19.80 18.54 11.89
CA THR A 822 -19.68 19.95 12.31
C THR A 822 -18.94 20.06 13.65
N LEU A 823 -19.10 19.08 14.54
CA LEU A 823 -18.43 19.05 15.83
C LEU A 823 -16.93 18.68 15.71
N HIS A 824 -16.62 17.60 14.97
CA HIS A 824 -15.27 17.02 14.91
C HIS A 824 -14.41 17.54 13.76
N ALA A 825 -15.04 18.12 12.74
CA ALA A 825 -14.38 18.65 11.54
C ALA A 825 -15.08 19.93 11.03
N PRO A 826 -15.14 21.01 11.84
CA PRO A 826 -15.84 22.25 11.50
C PRO A 826 -15.30 22.94 10.24
N GLU A 827 -14.08 22.60 9.80
CA GLU A 827 -13.48 23.09 8.56
C GLU A 827 -14.11 22.48 7.28
N ILE A 828 -14.82 21.35 7.40
CA ILE A 828 -15.40 20.64 6.25
C ILE A 828 -16.79 21.20 5.96
N HIS A 829 -16.98 21.68 4.72
CA HIS A 829 -18.31 22.07 4.25
C HIS A 829 -19.16 20.82 3.95
N VAL A 830 -20.30 20.68 4.63
CA VAL A 830 -21.22 19.54 4.48
C VAL A 830 -22.39 19.93 3.56
N PRO A 831 -22.51 19.36 2.35
CA PRO A 831 -23.41 19.80 1.28
C PRO A 831 -24.82 19.16 1.33
N PHE A 832 -25.19 18.51 2.44
CA PHE A 832 -26.49 17.87 2.66
C PHE A 832 -27.10 18.33 3.99
#